data_AF-A0A970MN90-F1
#
_entry.id   AF-A0A970MN90-F1
#
_cell.length_a   1.000
_cell.length_b   1.000
_cell.length_c   1.000
_cell.angle_alpha   90.00
_cell.angle_beta   90.00
_cell.angle_gamma   90.00
#
_symmetry.space_group_name_H-M   'P 1'
#
loop_
_entity.id
_entity.type
_entity.pdbx_description
1 polymer ?
#
loop_
_entity_poly.entity_id
_entity_poly.type
_entity_poly.pdbx_seq_one_letter_code
_entity_poly.pdbx_strand_id
1 'polypeptide(L)'
;MFLPIILEIARHTNRSPSRLLMPMAYGTLFGSMIPLIGAPTFLIIQDTLIAANLPPLTFFKMAPGGLLILITSIAYIVLIGRRFLPDRQPRKMLTDTDPMHEEISQDQYFLQERLALLIVNHDNPLVGKTLAESRIGQALGLTVLSIKRKHHQIVQISTDTVIEAYDQLLVLGRLDRIDELCQRPFFIVEDQRPVAEQLVTEGLVLAELLISPDSLFAHKSLKEINIRHQHQINVLGIQQGEIIRRTNLQRVIILPGDRVLIEGPQESISKFCQQPGYCQLGIEGLSKYMLDEHLLTIRVPEESSLVGKTLNESRLGSAYGITVLRVSRNRAEVNLTNSNFKIYAGDVLIVEGRHTDIEVLRGLQSLKVIPNVEADLEELTSSSTQMVEVMLSPYSKLAGKTLREAHFREKYHVTVLAVWRGDRVLRSALGDLTLQHGDALLCFGPVENLKEMGRERDFVVLKMDLQEQPLLKKAPLAAAIVVGVALLALIFDIPIAITAIMGCALMVLGGALTMENAYESIDWSLIFVLAAMLPLGYAIQDTGAAAVVSNWMVDLVGGFGPSAVLAGLMVLVIAAKFFLPAPVLTAIMAPIALNTAYALGVSPNTFMLGMAYALTASFISPLSHSVNMMVMTPGSYRFSDYIKQGLPISIIVILVSTLLLPLIFPF
;
A
#
# COMPACT_ATOMS: atom_id res chain seq x y z
N MET A 1 -15.18 -14.02 -7.99
CA MET A 1 -16.48 -14.58 -7.60
C MET A 1 -16.38 -15.68 -6.55
N PHE A 2 -15.68 -16.79 -6.79
CA PHE A 2 -15.66 -17.92 -5.85
C PHE A 2 -14.80 -17.75 -4.59
N LEU A 3 -13.86 -16.80 -4.60
CA LEU A 3 -12.95 -16.55 -3.47
C LEU A 3 -13.68 -16.33 -2.12
N PRO A 4 -14.59 -15.36 -1.98
CA PRO A 4 -15.32 -15.16 -0.71
C PRO A 4 -16.18 -16.37 -0.34
N ILE A 5 -16.80 -17.05 -1.32
CA ILE A 5 -17.66 -18.22 -1.08
C ILE A 5 -16.85 -19.37 -0.48
N ILE A 6 -15.67 -19.65 -1.05
CA ILE A 6 -14.81 -20.72 -0.53
C ILE A 6 -14.26 -20.37 0.85
N LEU A 7 -13.99 -19.10 1.12
CA LEU A 7 -13.56 -18.64 2.45
C LEU A 7 -14.66 -18.86 3.50
N GLU A 8 -15.91 -18.55 3.15
CA GLU A 8 -17.05 -18.79 4.02
C GLU A 8 -17.31 -20.29 4.24
N ILE A 9 -17.20 -21.12 3.18
CA ILE A 9 -17.29 -22.58 3.31
C ILE A 9 -16.14 -23.12 4.19
N ALA A 10 -14.92 -22.63 4.02
CA ALA A 10 -13.77 -23.00 4.85
C ALA A 10 -14.06 -22.71 6.33
N ARG A 11 -14.67 -21.56 6.62
CA ARG A 11 -15.09 -21.14 7.96
C ARG A 11 -16.17 -22.06 8.53
N HIS A 12 -17.30 -22.25 7.85
CA HIS A 12 -18.39 -23.09 8.34
C HIS A 12 -18.01 -24.56 8.49
N THR A 13 -17.02 -25.04 7.72
CA THR A 13 -16.52 -26.41 7.81
C THR A 13 -15.31 -26.57 8.73
N ASN A 14 -14.85 -25.49 9.37
CA ASN A 14 -13.65 -25.43 10.20
C ASN A 14 -12.41 -26.05 9.52
N ARG A 15 -12.24 -25.78 8.22
CA ARG A 15 -11.11 -26.23 7.40
C ARG A 15 -10.21 -25.06 7.01
N SER A 16 -8.91 -25.32 6.84
CA SER A 16 -7.97 -24.29 6.39
C SER A 16 -8.29 -23.84 4.94
N PRO A 17 -8.42 -22.52 4.66
CA PRO A 17 -8.56 -22.00 3.30
C PRO A 17 -7.45 -22.45 2.34
N SER A 18 -6.25 -22.67 2.86
CA SER A 18 -5.09 -23.20 2.14
C SER A 18 -5.31 -24.61 1.55
N ARG A 19 -6.37 -25.32 1.98
CA ARG A 19 -6.74 -26.62 1.41
C ARG A 19 -7.81 -26.54 0.33
N LEU A 20 -8.54 -25.43 0.24
CA LEU A 20 -9.68 -25.27 -0.67
C LEU A 20 -9.38 -24.29 -1.81
N LEU A 21 -8.61 -23.24 -1.55
CA LEU A 21 -8.46 -22.14 -2.48
C LEU A 21 -7.60 -22.47 -3.71
N MET A 22 -6.47 -23.17 -3.56
CA MET A 22 -5.61 -23.55 -4.68
C MET A 22 -6.29 -24.60 -5.57
N PRO A 23 -6.97 -25.63 -5.02
CA PRO A 23 -7.85 -26.49 -5.81
C PRO A 23 -8.96 -25.74 -6.55
N MET A 24 -9.57 -24.73 -5.94
CA MET A 24 -10.56 -23.88 -6.62
C MET A 24 -9.92 -23.09 -7.76
N ALA A 25 -8.78 -22.44 -7.53
CA ALA A 25 -8.03 -21.72 -8.55
C ALA A 25 -7.70 -22.62 -9.75
N TYR A 26 -7.14 -23.81 -9.49
CA TYR A 26 -6.81 -24.76 -10.55
C TYR A 26 -8.07 -25.29 -11.24
N GLY A 27 -9.14 -25.57 -10.50
CA GLY A 27 -10.45 -25.93 -11.05
C GLY A 27 -10.98 -24.90 -12.05
N THR A 28 -10.85 -23.61 -11.74
CA THR A 28 -11.25 -22.54 -12.68
C THR A 28 -10.37 -22.50 -13.93
N LEU A 29 -9.06 -22.78 -13.81
CA LEU A 29 -8.13 -22.86 -14.95
C LEU A 29 -8.34 -24.11 -15.81
N PHE A 30 -8.78 -25.23 -15.24
CA PHE A 30 -9.16 -26.41 -16.04
C PHE A 30 -10.51 -26.20 -16.71
N GLY A 31 -11.46 -25.55 -16.03
CA GLY A 31 -12.77 -25.23 -16.61
C GLY A 31 -12.66 -24.34 -17.85
N SER A 32 -11.67 -23.45 -17.90
CA SER A 32 -11.42 -22.62 -19.09
C SER A 32 -10.97 -23.43 -20.31
N MET A 33 -10.41 -24.64 -20.14
CA MET A 33 -9.93 -25.48 -21.25
C MET A 33 -11.06 -26.18 -22.03
N ILE A 34 -12.30 -26.11 -21.57
CA ILE A 34 -13.44 -26.86 -22.15
C ILE A 34 -14.12 -26.08 -23.28
N PRO A 35 -14.69 -24.88 -23.04
CA PRO A 35 -15.27 -24.07 -24.10
C PRO A 35 -14.21 -23.19 -24.77
N LEU A 36 -14.41 -22.92 -26.05
CA LEU A 36 -13.59 -21.97 -26.83
C LEU A 36 -13.54 -20.56 -26.20
N ILE A 37 -14.63 -20.09 -25.57
CA ILE A 37 -14.67 -18.79 -24.89
C ILE A 37 -13.94 -18.80 -23.53
N GLY A 38 -13.51 -19.97 -23.05
CA GLY A 38 -12.92 -20.10 -21.72
C GLY A 38 -11.65 -19.28 -21.51
N ALA A 39 -10.89 -19.01 -22.57
CA ALA A 39 -9.72 -18.14 -22.52
C ALA A 39 -9.59 -17.27 -23.79
N PRO A 40 -9.22 -15.98 -23.67
CA PRO A 40 -9.03 -15.11 -24.84
C PRO A 40 -7.99 -15.63 -25.85
N THR A 41 -6.98 -16.36 -25.36
CA THR A 41 -5.95 -16.97 -26.20
C THR A 41 -6.51 -18.00 -27.17
N PHE A 42 -7.66 -18.62 -26.88
CA PHE A 42 -8.25 -19.61 -27.77
C PHE A 42 -8.88 -18.99 -29.01
N LEU A 43 -9.38 -17.76 -28.90
CA LEU A 43 -9.85 -17.00 -30.05
C LEU A 43 -8.69 -16.66 -30.98
N ILE A 44 -7.52 -16.30 -30.45
CA ILE A 44 -6.30 -16.09 -31.24
C ILE A 44 -5.89 -17.36 -32.01
N ILE A 45 -5.97 -18.52 -31.34
CA ILE A 45 -5.67 -19.82 -31.96
C ILE A 45 -6.67 -20.13 -33.08
N GLN A 46 -7.95 -19.83 -32.88
CA GLN A 46 -8.95 -19.96 -33.92
C GLN A 46 -8.66 -19.01 -35.10
N ASP A 47 -8.35 -17.74 -34.85
CA ASP A 47 -8.09 -16.76 -35.90
C ASP A 47 -6.86 -17.13 -36.73
N THR A 48 -5.82 -17.68 -36.09
CA THR A 48 -4.64 -18.21 -36.79
C THR A 48 -4.95 -19.44 -37.65
N LEU A 49 -5.86 -20.31 -37.22
CA LEU A 49 -6.37 -21.41 -38.05
C LEU A 49 -7.16 -20.88 -39.26
N ILE A 50 -8.05 -19.91 -39.05
CA ILE A 50 -8.85 -19.29 -40.12
C ILE A 50 -7.94 -18.59 -41.14
N ALA A 51 -6.93 -17.84 -40.67
CA ALA A 51 -5.95 -17.17 -41.53
C ALA A 51 -5.14 -18.17 -42.38
N ALA A 52 -4.94 -19.39 -41.87
CA ALA A 52 -4.30 -20.49 -42.59
C ALA A 52 -5.27 -21.29 -43.49
N ASN A 53 -6.50 -20.81 -43.73
CA ASN A 53 -7.57 -21.49 -44.46
C ASN A 53 -7.97 -22.87 -43.87
N LEU A 54 -7.79 -23.05 -42.56
CA LEU A 54 -8.23 -24.25 -41.85
C LEU A 54 -9.61 -24.05 -41.22
N PRO A 55 -10.40 -25.13 -41.02
CA PRO A 55 -11.71 -25.02 -40.39
C PRO A 55 -11.60 -24.45 -38.97
N PRO A 56 -12.48 -23.50 -38.59
CA PRO A 56 -12.44 -22.90 -37.27
C PRO A 56 -12.68 -23.94 -36.16
N LEU A 57 -12.26 -23.59 -34.95
CA LEU A 57 -12.60 -24.36 -33.77
C LEU A 57 -14.08 -24.11 -33.43
N THR A 58 -14.90 -25.16 -33.43
CA THR A 58 -16.27 -25.07 -32.93
C THR A 58 -16.27 -24.93 -31.41
N PHE A 59 -17.37 -24.44 -30.83
CA PHE A 59 -17.43 -24.01 -29.42
C PHE A 59 -16.93 -25.06 -28.40
N PHE A 60 -17.22 -26.34 -28.62
CA PHE A 60 -16.81 -27.45 -27.76
C PHE A 60 -15.82 -28.42 -28.42
N LYS A 61 -15.16 -28.02 -29.53
CA LYS A 61 -14.15 -28.89 -30.16
C LYS A 61 -13.02 -29.27 -29.21
N MET A 62 -12.71 -28.39 -28.26
CA MET A 62 -11.69 -28.59 -27.22
C MET A 62 -12.17 -29.42 -26.02
N ALA A 63 -13.48 -29.65 -25.89
CA ALA A 63 -14.07 -30.24 -24.70
C ALA A 63 -13.58 -31.67 -24.39
N PRO A 64 -13.40 -32.59 -25.36
CA PRO A 64 -12.93 -33.95 -25.05
C PRO A 64 -11.55 -33.96 -24.39
N GLY A 65 -10.59 -33.19 -24.93
CA GLY A 65 -9.26 -33.06 -24.36
C GLY A 65 -9.27 -32.32 -23.02
N GLY A 66 -10.00 -31.20 -22.93
CA GLY A 66 -10.13 -30.42 -21.71
C GLY A 66 -10.78 -31.20 -20.56
N LEU A 67 -11.79 -32.03 -20.84
CA LEU A 67 -12.47 -32.87 -19.85
C LEU A 67 -11.55 -33.98 -19.33
N LEU A 68 -10.74 -34.61 -20.20
CA LEU A 68 -9.74 -35.60 -19.79
C LEU A 68 -8.67 -34.98 -18.89
N ILE A 69 -8.16 -33.80 -19.26
CA ILE A 69 -7.22 -33.04 -18.43
C ILE A 69 -7.86 -32.68 -17.07
N LEU A 70 -9.11 -32.23 -17.07
CA LEU A 70 -9.86 -31.92 -15.86
C LEU A 70 -9.99 -33.15 -14.95
N ILE A 71 -10.46 -34.28 -15.47
CA ILE A 71 -10.68 -35.51 -14.70
C ILE A 71 -9.36 -36.02 -14.11
N THR A 72 -8.31 -36.12 -14.92
CA THR A 72 -6.98 -36.59 -14.49
C THR A 72 -6.35 -35.64 -13.47
N SER A 73 -6.49 -34.33 -13.65
CA SER A 73 -5.96 -33.33 -12.71
C SER A 73 -6.74 -33.32 -11.39
N ILE A 74 -8.08 -33.45 -11.43
CA ILE A 74 -8.89 -33.62 -10.22
C ILE A 74 -8.49 -34.89 -9.48
N ALA A 75 -8.34 -36.02 -10.18
CA ALA A 75 -7.90 -37.27 -9.59
C ALA A 75 -6.52 -37.10 -8.90
N TYR A 76 -5.58 -36.43 -9.56
CA TYR A 76 -4.28 -36.10 -8.97
C TYR A 76 -4.44 -35.22 -7.71
N ILE A 77 -5.19 -34.13 -7.79
CA ILE A 77 -5.37 -33.20 -6.65
C ILE A 77 -5.98 -33.95 -5.46
N VAL A 78 -6.99 -34.80 -5.70
CA VAL A 78 -7.70 -35.55 -4.66
C VAL A 78 -6.83 -36.65 -4.04
N LEU A 79 -6.06 -37.39 -4.85
CA LEU A 79 -5.29 -38.55 -4.38
C LEU A 79 -3.92 -38.17 -3.81
N ILE A 80 -3.17 -37.33 -4.54
CA ILE A 80 -1.76 -37.02 -4.26
C ILE A 80 -1.59 -35.56 -3.86
N GLY A 81 -2.21 -34.63 -4.61
CA GLY A 81 -2.04 -33.19 -4.45
C GLY A 81 -2.44 -32.66 -3.07
N ARG A 82 -3.43 -33.28 -2.41
CA ARG A 82 -3.83 -32.95 -1.02
C ARG A 82 -2.68 -33.07 -0.02
N ARG A 83 -1.69 -33.94 -0.26
CA ARG A 83 -0.52 -34.11 0.62
C ARG A 83 0.49 -32.98 0.48
N PHE A 84 0.51 -32.31 -0.66
CA PHE A 84 1.41 -31.18 -0.93
C PHE A 84 0.83 -29.83 -0.52
N LEU A 85 -0.47 -29.77 -0.21
CA LEU A 85 -1.09 -28.53 0.26
C LEU A 85 -0.60 -28.21 1.68
N PRO A 86 -0.10 -26.98 1.91
CA PRO A 86 0.34 -26.58 3.23
C PRO A 86 -0.85 -26.55 4.19
N ASP A 87 -0.70 -27.23 5.33
CA ASP A 87 -1.62 -27.08 6.48
C ASP A 87 -1.09 -25.97 7.39
N ARG A 88 -1.20 -24.74 6.90
CA ARG A 88 -0.92 -23.56 7.73
C ARG A 88 -2.21 -23.18 8.42
N GLN A 89 -2.11 -22.84 9.70
CA GLN A 89 -3.27 -22.39 10.46
C GLN A 89 -3.98 -21.29 9.66
N PRO A 90 -5.31 -21.40 9.51
CA PRO A 90 -6.07 -20.44 8.74
C PRO A 90 -5.83 -19.03 9.28
N ARG A 91 -5.58 -18.10 8.36
CA ARG A 91 -5.86 -16.67 8.56
C ARG A 91 -7.26 -16.59 9.16
N LYS A 92 -7.41 -16.10 10.40
CA LYS A 92 -8.73 -15.75 10.94
C LYS A 92 -9.07 -14.39 10.35
N MET A 93 -9.71 -14.40 9.19
CA MET A 93 -10.15 -13.17 8.54
C MET A 93 -11.25 -12.53 9.36
N LEU A 94 -11.21 -11.20 9.47
CA LEU A 94 -12.34 -10.39 9.96
C LEU A 94 -13.46 -10.44 8.92
N THR A 95 -14.21 -11.54 8.94
CA THR A 95 -15.45 -11.73 8.19
C THR A 95 -16.53 -12.01 9.22
N ASP A 96 -17.23 -10.95 9.64
CA ASP A 96 -18.26 -11.00 10.70
C ASP A 96 -19.27 -12.11 10.51
N THR A 97 -19.61 -12.78 11.62
CA THR A 97 -20.99 -13.09 12.05
C THR A 97 -21.10 -13.69 13.46
N ASP A 98 -20.01 -13.80 14.24
CA ASP A 98 -20.07 -14.49 15.55
C ASP A 98 -19.22 -13.76 16.62
N PRO A 99 -19.83 -13.12 17.64
CA PRO A 99 -19.13 -12.33 18.66
C PRO A 99 -18.16 -13.18 19.50
N MET A 100 -18.37 -14.50 19.58
CA MET A 100 -17.54 -15.40 20.37
C MET A 100 -16.19 -15.78 19.71
N HIS A 101 -15.88 -15.28 18.51
CA HIS A 101 -14.68 -15.63 17.74
C HIS A 101 -13.80 -14.44 17.32
N GLU A 102 -14.18 -13.21 17.67
CA GLU A 102 -13.36 -12.01 17.41
C GLU A 102 -12.13 -11.93 18.32
N GLU A 103 -12.24 -12.34 19.59
CA GLU A 103 -11.14 -12.33 20.58
C GLU A 103 -9.85 -13.00 20.05
N ILE A 104 -9.96 -14.08 19.27
CA ILE A 104 -8.81 -14.87 18.80
C ILE A 104 -8.18 -14.29 17.51
N SER A 105 -8.87 -13.38 16.81
CA SER A 105 -8.35 -12.73 15.58
C SER A 105 -7.53 -11.47 15.88
N GLN A 106 -7.79 -10.87 17.06
CA GLN A 106 -7.12 -9.68 17.57
C GLN A 106 -5.63 -9.94 17.88
N ASP A 107 -5.30 -11.15 18.32
CA ASP A 107 -3.93 -11.62 18.58
C ASP A 107 -3.04 -11.67 17.32
N GLN A 108 -3.59 -11.90 16.11
CA GLN A 108 -2.75 -12.06 14.91
C GLN A 108 -2.14 -10.73 14.42
N TYR A 109 -2.85 -9.63 14.61
CA TYR A 109 -2.37 -8.30 14.27
C TYR A 109 -1.69 -7.58 15.45
N PHE A 110 -1.84 -8.10 16.67
CA PHE A 110 -1.39 -7.50 17.94
C PHE A 110 -1.71 -6.00 17.98
N LEU A 111 -2.95 -5.64 17.60
CA LEU A 111 -3.37 -4.24 17.59
C LEU A 111 -3.49 -3.70 19.01
N GLN A 112 -3.87 -4.53 19.99
CA GLN A 112 -4.02 -4.13 21.39
C GLN A 112 -2.70 -3.60 21.97
N GLU A 113 -1.56 -4.19 21.58
CA GLU A 113 -0.21 -3.72 21.96
C GLU A 113 0.17 -2.35 21.36
N ARG A 114 -0.71 -1.74 20.56
CA ARG A 114 -0.47 -0.49 19.82
C ARG A 114 -1.60 0.52 19.91
N LEU A 115 -2.69 0.14 20.57
CA LEU A 115 -3.83 1.01 20.83
C LEU A 115 -3.69 1.63 22.22
N ALA A 116 -3.94 2.93 22.29
CA ALA A 116 -4.05 3.65 23.55
C ALA A 116 -5.25 4.58 23.52
N LEU A 117 -5.83 4.83 24.68
CA LEU A 117 -6.82 5.88 24.87
C LEU A 117 -6.12 7.09 25.49
N LEU A 118 -6.15 8.22 24.79
CA LEU A 118 -5.74 9.51 25.34
C LEU A 118 -6.99 10.25 25.82
N ILE A 119 -7.05 10.57 27.12
CA ILE A 119 -8.15 11.31 27.71
C ILE A 119 -7.73 12.77 27.88
N VAL A 120 -8.49 13.68 27.27
CA VAL A 120 -8.27 15.12 27.36
C VAL A 120 -9.05 15.67 28.54
N ASN A 121 -8.34 16.09 29.60
CA ASN A 121 -8.98 16.74 30.75
C ASN A 121 -9.45 18.16 30.41
N HIS A 122 -10.38 18.71 31.20
CA HIS A 122 -10.92 20.06 30.99
C HIS A 122 -9.86 21.16 30.98
N ASP A 123 -8.85 21.04 31.84
CA ASP A 123 -7.79 22.06 31.98
C ASP A 123 -6.62 21.82 31.02
N ASN A 124 -6.77 20.91 30.05
CA ASN A 124 -5.71 20.57 29.11
C ASN A 124 -5.57 21.69 28.03
N PRO A 125 -4.37 22.25 27.82
CA PRO A 125 -4.11 23.27 26.78
C PRO A 125 -4.39 22.87 25.32
N LEU A 126 -4.70 21.59 25.05
CA LEU A 126 -5.14 21.12 23.73
C LEU A 126 -6.62 21.37 23.47
N VAL A 127 -7.42 21.67 24.50
CA VAL A 127 -8.84 22.00 24.33
C VAL A 127 -8.98 23.26 23.48
N GLY A 128 -9.83 23.20 22.45
CA GLY A 128 -10.05 24.27 21.48
C GLY A 128 -9.06 24.31 20.31
N LYS A 129 -8.02 23.45 20.31
CA LYS A 129 -7.08 23.32 19.20
C LYS A 129 -7.54 22.25 18.21
N THR A 130 -7.24 22.43 16.93
CA THR A 130 -7.43 21.38 15.92
C THR A 130 -6.44 20.25 16.10
N LEU A 131 -6.73 19.06 15.56
CA LEU A 131 -5.78 17.94 15.56
C LEU A 131 -4.45 18.30 14.87
N ALA A 132 -4.47 19.12 13.81
CA ALA A 132 -3.26 19.65 13.18
C ALA A 132 -2.44 20.51 14.14
N GLU A 133 -3.09 21.44 14.84
CA GLU A 133 -2.44 22.35 15.81
C GLU A 133 -1.94 21.60 17.05
N SER A 134 -2.64 20.54 17.47
CA SER A 134 -2.25 19.70 18.60
C SER A 134 -0.94 18.95 18.39
N ARG A 135 -0.53 18.77 17.12
CA ARG A 135 0.65 17.99 16.70
C ARG A 135 0.74 16.58 17.28
N ILE A 136 -0.35 15.99 17.79
CA ILE A 136 -0.35 14.64 18.36
C ILE A 136 0.32 13.64 17.40
N GLY A 137 -0.02 13.71 16.10
CA GLY A 137 0.56 12.80 15.11
C GLY A 137 2.05 13.02 14.83
N GLN A 138 2.49 14.26 14.71
CA GLN A 138 3.90 14.57 14.43
C GLN A 138 4.80 14.38 15.66
N ALA A 139 4.32 14.82 16.83
CA ALA A 139 5.08 14.80 18.07
C ALA A 139 5.16 13.40 18.69
N LEU A 140 4.05 12.65 18.68
CA LEU A 140 3.98 11.33 19.31
C LEU A 140 4.11 10.16 18.32
N GLY A 141 4.02 10.43 17.00
CA GLY A 141 4.00 9.38 15.99
C GLY A 141 2.73 8.52 16.07
N LEU A 142 1.61 9.12 16.49
CA LEU A 142 0.33 8.46 16.69
C LEU A 142 -0.69 8.83 15.63
N THR A 143 -1.54 7.89 15.27
CA THR A 143 -2.68 8.14 14.38
C THR A 143 -3.94 8.12 15.21
N VAL A 144 -4.69 9.23 15.23
CA VAL A 144 -6.02 9.25 15.86
C VAL A 144 -6.99 8.50 14.97
N LEU A 145 -7.63 7.46 15.54
CA LEU A 145 -8.60 6.59 14.88
C LEU A 145 -10.04 7.06 15.09
N SER A 146 -10.40 7.39 16.33
CA SER A 146 -11.72 7.89 16.70
C SER A 146 -11.63 8.87 17.88
N ILE A 147 -12.63 9.74 17.98
CA ILE A 147 -12.85 10.64 19.13
C ILE A 147 -14.21 10.29 19.73
N LYS A 148 -14.22 9.77 20.96
CA LYS A 148 -15.45 9.53 21.72
C LYS A 148 -15.75 10.77 22.56
N ARG A 149 -16.86 11.43 22.23
CA ARG A 149 -17.34 12.65 22.90
C ARG A 149 -18.72 12.37 23.49
N LYS A 150 -18.79 12.31 24.82
CA LYS A 150 -20.01 11.92 25.56
C LYS A 150 -20.55 10.57 25.06
N HIS A 151 -21.63 10.57 24.27
CA HIS A 151 -22.29 9.39 23.71
C HIS A 151 -22.09 9.25 22.18
N HIS A 152 -21.34 10.16 21.55
CA HIS A 152 -21.10 10.13 20.11
C HIS A 152 -19.65 9.79 19.83
N GLN A 153 -19.43 8.90 18.87
CA GLN A 153 -18.12 8.54 18.38
C GLN A 153 -17.91 9.13 17.00
N ILE A 154 -16.89 9.98 16.89
CA ILE A 154 -16.47 10.62 15.64
C ILE A 154 -15.36 9.77 15.06
N VAL A 155 -15.60 9.15 13.90
CA VAL A 155 -14.62 8.26 13.24
C VAL A 155 -14.06 8.89 11.95
N GLN A 156 -14.80 9.79 11.32
CA GLN A 156 -14.29 10.62 10.24
C GLN A 156 -13.51 11.79 10.85
N ILE A 157 -12.23 11.54 11.08
CA ILE A 157 -11.32 12.53 11.67
C ILE A 157 -10.54 13.21 10.56
N SER A 158 -10.77 14.52 10.45
CA SER A 158 -10.02 15.43 9.61
C SER A 158 -8.99 16.21 10.43
N THR A 159 -7.99 16.80 9.77
CA THR A 159 -6.93 17.55 10.46
C THR A 159 -7.42 18.82 11.15
N ASP A 160 -8.57 19.35 10.72
CA ASP A 160 -9.28 20.51 11.26
C ASP A 160 -10.28 20.16 12.38
N THR A 161 -10.44 18.87 12.73
CA THR A 161 -11.30 18.48 13.85
C THR A 161 -10.77 19.09 15.16
N VAL A 162 -11.63 19.82 15.88
CA VAL A 162 -11.31 20.50 17.14
C VAL A 162 -11.45 19.57 18.34
N ILE A 163 -10.43 19.56 19.19
CA ILE A 163 -10.40 18.79 20.45
C ILE A 163 -11.22 19.53 21.51
N GLU A 164 -12.15 18.83 22.16
CA GLU A 164 -12.95 19.34 23.26
C GLU A 164 -12.55 18.74 24.61
N ALA A 165 -12.98 19.39 25.69
CA ALA A 165 -12.81 18.87 27.04
C ALA A 165 -13.53 17.52 27.19
N TYR A 166 -12.87 16.57 27.83
CA TYR A 166 -13.33 15.18 28.05
C TYR A 166 -13.39 14.32 26.79
N ASP A 167 -12.82 14.77 25.68
CA ASP A 167 -12.65 13.91 24.51
C ASP A 167 -11.75 12.72 24.85
N GLN A 168 -12.18 11.52 24.44
CA GLN A 168 -11.38 10.32 24.51
C GLN A 168 -10.90 9.98 23.10
N LEU A 169 -9.61 10.18 22.86
CA LEU A 169 -8.97 9.96 21.57
C LEU A 169 -8.42 8.53 21.55
N LEU A 170 -9.02 7.66 20.74
CA LEU A 170 -8.40 6.38 20.46
C LEU A 170 -7.29 6.58 19.44
N VAL A 171 -6.08 6.17 19.79
CA VAL A 171 -4.90 6.34 18.96
C VAL A 171 -4.20 5.02 18.69
N LEU A 172 -3.67 4.88 17.48
CA LEU A 172 -2.82 3.78 17.05
C LEU A 172 -1.39 4.27 16.87
N GLY A 173 -0.42 3.60 17.47
CA GLY A 173 0.98 3.94 17.22
C GLY A 173 1.99 3.15 18.01
N ARG A 174 3.10 3.79 18.36
CA ARG A 174 4.21 3.20 19.11
C ARG A 174 4.00 3.52 20.58
N LEU A 175 3.51 2.57 21.38
CA LEU A 175 3.23 2.81 22.81
C LEU A 175 4.48 3.25 23.58
N ASP A 176 5.67 2.80 23.17
CA ASP A 176 6.95 3.25 23.73
C ASP A 176 7.15 4.77 23.66
N ARG A 177 6.57 5.44 22.65
CA ARG A 177 6.58 6.90 22.53
C ARG A 177 5.54 7.57 23.42
N ILE A 178 4.42 6.91 23.65
CA ILE A 178 3.33 7.41 24.49
C ILE A 178 3.77 7.39 25.96
N ASP A 179 4.32 6.26 26.40
CA ASP A 179 4.84 6.09 27.76
C ASP A 179 5.97 7.09 28.06
N GLU A 180 6.87 7.30 27.09
CA GLU A 180 7.97 8.25 27.22
C GLU A 180 7.52 9.70 27.45
N LEU A 181 6.34 10.08 26.96
CA LEU A 181 5.87 11.46 26.99
C LEU A 181 4.83 11.75 28.07
N CYS A 182 3.98 10.78 28.40
CA CYS A 182 2.86 10.98 29.33
C CYS A 182 3.15 10.47 30.75
N GLN A 183 4.12 9.56 30.95
CA GLN A 183 4.47 9.06 32.29
C GLN A 183 5.62 9.83 32.95
N ARG A 184 6.46 10.53 32.16
CA ARG A 184 7.61 11.29 32.65
C ARG A 184 7.53 12.74 32.19
N PRO A 185 7.54 13.73 33.09
CA PRO A 185 7.55 15.13 32.68
C PRO A 185 8.84 15.41 31.91
N PHE A 186 8.71 15.82 30.64
CA PHE A 186 9.86 16.19 29.81
C PHE A 186 10.62 17.36 30.45
N PHE A 187 9.89 18.33 31.01
CA PHE A 187 10.46 19.47 31.69
C PHE A 187 9.44 20.27 32.52
N ILE A 188 9.92 21.14 33.41
CA ILE A 188 9.13 22.08 34.19
C ILE A 188 9.42 23.49 33.65
N VAL A 189 8.38 24.23 33.24
CA VAL A 189 8.56 25.62 32.84
C VAL A 189 8.65 26.49 34.09
N GLU A 190 9.75 27.22 34.23
CA GLU A 190 9.90 28.25 35.25
C GLU A 190 9.43 29.58 34.67
N ASP A 191 8.30 30.09 35.15
CA ASP A 191 7.72 31.38 34.74
C ASP A 191 8.46 32.57 35.40
N GLN A 192 9.79 32.58 35.29
CA GLN A 192 10.62 33.68 35.80
C GLN A 192 10.78 34.73 34.70
N ARG A 193 9.85 35.69 34.66
CA ARG A 193 10.00 36.90 33.84
C ARG A 193 10.64 38.03 34.67
N PRO A 194 11.48 38.89 34.07
CA PRO A 194 11.89 38.91 32.66
C PRO A 194 13.05 37.94 32.35
N VAL A 195 12.94 37.18 31.25
CA VAL A 195 13.97 36.24 30.79
C VAL A 195 15.07 36.99 30.03
N ALA A 196 14.74 38.13 29.41
CA ALA A 196 15.70 38.96 28.69
C ALA A 196 16.85 39.47 29.57
N GLU A 197 16.60 39.75 30.85
CA GLU A 197 17.64 40.15 31.81
C GLU A 197 18.61 38.99 32.13
N GLN A 198 18.15 37.74 32.02
CA GLN A 198 18.99 36.55 32.19
C GLN A 198 19.89 36.27 30.99
N LEU A 199 19.68 36.91 29.83
CA LEU A 199 20.57 36.80 28.66
C LEU A 199 21.84 37.64 28.81
N VAL A 200 21.79 38.69 29.65
CA VAL A 200 22.94 39.57 29.93
C VAL A 200 23.58 39.10 31.25
N THR A 201 24.51 38.17 31.16
CA THR A 201 25.23 37.59 32.31
C THR A 201 26.75 37.73 32.12
N GLU A 202 27.55 37.53 33.17
CA GLU A 202 29.02 37.68 33.13
C GLU A 202 29.65 36.94 31.93
N GLY A 203 30.03 37.70 30.90
CA GLY A 203 30.72 37.22 29.69
C GLY A 203 29.90 37.19 28.39
N LEU A 204 28.57 37.32 28.45
CA LEU A 204 27.67 37.36 27.29
C LEU A 204 27.08 38.76 27.11
N VAL A 205 26.99 39.22 25.86
CA VAL A 205 26.50 40.57 25.54
C VAL A 205 25.47 40.48 24.42
N LEU A 206 24.46 41.34 24.49
CA LEU A 206 23.52 41.56 23.38
C LEU A 206 24.07 42.64 22.46
N ALA A 207 23.95 42.47 21.15
CA ALA A 207 24.30 43.49 20.18
C ALA A 207 23.27 43.54 19.06
N GLU A 208 22.93 44.74 18.62
CA GLU A 208 22.16 44.94 17.39
C GLU A 208 23.14 45.27 16.25
N LEU A 209 23.08 44.51 15.16
CA LEU A 209 23.94 44.69 13.99
C LEU A 209 23.13 45.24 12.83
N LEU A 210 23.60 46.33 12.22
CA LEU A 210 23.10 46.78 10.93
C LEU A 210 23.90 46.13 9.80
N ILE A 211 23.21 45.42 8.90
CA ILE A 211 23.83 44.72 7.78
C ILE A 211 24.09 45.71 6.64
N SER A 212 25.35 45.90 6.26
CA SER A 212 25.73 46.73 5.11
C SER A 212 25.59 45.99 3.78
N PRO A 213 25.49 46.68 2.64
CA PRO A 213 25.44 46.06 1.31
C PRO A 213 26.64 45.15 1.00
N ASP A 214 27.80 45.46 1.55
CA ASP A 214 29.05 44.71 1.36
C ASP A 214 29.18 43.48 2.30
N SER A 215 28.13 43.17 3.06
CA SER A 215 28.13 42.07 4.02
C SER A 215 28.10 40.70 3.35
N LEU A 216 28.91 39.76 3.85
CA LEU A 216 28.90 38.36 3.42
C LEU A 216 27.59 37.59 3.74
N PHE A 217 26.72 38.19 4.57
CA PHE A 217 25.40 37.64 4.94
C PHE A 217 24.26 38.18 4.10
N ALA A 218 24.49 39.24 3.31
CA ALA A 218 23.47 39.77 2.41
C ALA A 218 23.04 38.69 1.41
N HIS A 219 21.73 38.59 1.20
CA HIS A 219 21.06 37.66 0.29
C HIS A 219 21.19 36.16 0.64
N LYS A 220 21.65 35.82 1.86
CA LYS A 220 21.72 34.43 2.32
C LYS A 220 20.74 34.18 3.47
N SER A 221 20.35 32.92 3.64
CA SER A 221 19.57 32.50 4.82
C SER A 221 20.46 32.23 6.03
N LEU A 222 19.95 32.46 7.24
CA LEU A 222 20.69 32.14 8.47
C LEU A 222 21.13 30.67 8.56
N LYS A 223 20.37 29.76 7.93
CA LYS A 223 20.73 28.33 7.84
C LYS A 223 21.97 28.09 6.99
N GLU A 224 22.13 28.80 5.88
CA GLU A 224 23.31 28.72 5.00
C GLU A 224 24.54 29.32 5.66
N ILE A 225 24.35 30.42 6.39
CA ILE A 225 25.42 31.12 7.07
C ILE A 225 25.93 30.32 8.27
N ASN A 226 25.03 29.65 9.00
CA ASN A 226 25.35 28.83 10.16
C ASN A 226 26.15 29.58 11.26
N ILE A 227 25.75 30.83 11.52
CA ILE A 227 26.39 31.77 12.46
C ILE A 227 26.64 31.13 13.83
N ARG A 228 25.68 30.34 14.33
CA ARG A 228 25.78 29.67 15.63
C ARG A 228 26.96 28.70 15.70
N HIS A 229 27.16 27.87 14.67
CA HIS A 229 28.24 26.89 14.66
C HIS A 229 29.60 27.52 14.35
N GLN A 230 29.64 28.53 13.46
CA GLN A 230 30.91 29.15 13.03
C GLN A 230 31.43 30.19 14.03
N HIS A 231 30.53 30.96 14.66
CA HIS A 231 30.90 32.14 15.44
C HIS A 231 30.40 32.11 16.89
N GLN A 232 29.68 31.06 17.31
CA GLN A 232 29.10 30.96 18.66
C GLN A 232 28.17 32.13 19.01
N ILE A 233 27.45 32.63 18.00
CA ILE A 233 26.51 33.74 18.13
C ILE A 233 25.10 33.22 17.83
N ASN A 234 24.17 33.49 18.74
CA ASN A 234 22.74 33.25 18.55
C ASN A 234 22.10 34.49 17.92
N VAL A 235 21.14 34.27 17.02
CA VAL A 235 20.31 35.33 16.46
C VAL A 235 18.95 35.26 17.12
N LEU A 236 18.56 36.33 17.80
CA LEU A 236 17.32 36.42 18.59
C LEU A 236 16.20 37.15 17.84
N GLY A 237 16.53 37.92 16.80
CA GLY A 237 15.54 38.63 15.99
C GLY A 237 16.13 39.31 14.77
N ILE A 238 15.32 39.50 13.73
CA ILE A 238 15.68 40.25 12.52
C ILE A 238 14.58 41.29 12.26
N GLN A 239 14.95 42.56 12.19
CA GLN A 239 14.09 43.65 11.76
C GLN A 239 14.37 43.98 10.29
N GLN A 240 13.36 43.81 9.44
CA GLN A 240 13.36 44.15 8.02
C GLN A 240 12.37 45.31 7.80
N GLY A 241 12.89 46.54 7.78
CA GLY A 241 12.05 47.75 7.78
C GLY A 241 11.20 47.84 9.06
N GLU A 242 9.87 47.87 8.90
CA GLU A 242 8.88 47.89 10.01
C GLU A 242 8.58 46.49 10.58
N ILE A 243 8.98 45.42 9.90
CA ILE A 243 8.62 44.05 10.27
C ILE A 243 9.72 43.44 11.13
N ILE A 244 9.39 43.05 12.36
CA ILE A 244 10.29 42.33 13.26
C ILE A 244 9.95 40.83 13.22
N ARG A 245 10.87 40.04 12.67
CA ARG A 245 10.80 38.57 12.65
C ARG A 245 11.52 38.02 13.88
N ARG A 246 10.88 37.05 14.55
CA ARG A 246 11.34 36.44 15.82
C ARG A 246 11.22 34.91 15.83
N THR A 247 10.73 34.30 14.75
CA THR A 247 10.51 32.86 14.66
C THR A 247 10.92 32.36 13.28
N ASN A 248 11.30 31.09 13.17
CA ASN A 248 11.79 30.48 11.93
C ASN A 248 12.94 31.29 11.28
N LEU A 249 13.74 31.99 12.10
CA LEU A 249 14.78 32.91 11.65
C LEU A 249 15.78 32.22 10.70
N GLN A 250 16.02 30.93 10.88
CA GLN A 250 16.89 30.12 10.01
C GLN A 250 16.53 30.17 8.52
N ARG A 251 15.26 30.37 8.16
CA ARG A 251 14.80 30.42 6.76
C ARG A 251 14.69 31.84 6.20
N VAL A 252 14.90 32.86 7.04
CA VAL A 252 14.80 34.26 6.63
C VAL A 252 16.06 34.63 5.85
N ILE A 253 15.86 35.21 4.66
CA ILE A 253 16.93 35.80 3.85
C ILE A 253 17.24 37.19 4.39
N ILE A 254 18.49 37.42 4.75
CA ILE A 254 18.96 38.72 5.27
C ILE A 254 19.21 39.67 4.10
N LEU A 255 18.71 40.90 4.18
CA LEU A 255 18.89 41.94 3.18
C LEU A 255 19.79 43.08 3.70
N PRO A 256 20.46 43.82 2.81
CA PRO A 256 21.14 45.06 3.19
C PRO A 256 20.18 46.05 3.86
N GLY A 257 20.58 46.61 5.00
CA GLY A 257 19.76 47.51 5.82
C GLY A 257 18.96 46.82 6.93
N ASP A 258 18.94 45.49 6.98
CA ASP A 258 18.32 44.75 8.07
C ASP A 258 19.08 44.97 9.39
N ARG A 259 18.33 45.00 10.50
CA ARG A 259 18.92 44.97 11.85
C ARG A 259 18.78 43.58 12.42
N VAL A 260 19.88 43.02 12.91
CA VAL A 260 19.92 41.66 13.46
C VAL A 260 20.30 41.75 14.92
N LEU A 261 19.40 41.31 15.80
CA LEU A 261 19.68 41.20 17.24
C LEU A 261 20.40 39.88 17.49
N ILE A 262 21.59 39.98 18.08
CA ILE A 262 22.44 38.84 18.37
C ILE A 262 22.84 38.77 19.85
N GLU A 263 23.17 37.56 20.28
CA GLU A 263 23.67 37.23 21.62
C GLU A 263 24.89 36.31 21.49
N GLY A 264 25.92 36.54 22.29
CA GLY A 264 27.10 35.69 22.31
C GLY A 264 28.20 36.24 23.22
N PRO A 265 29.32 35.51 23.34
CA PRO A 265 30.46 35.94 24.15
C PRO A 265 30.99 37.29 23.67
N GLN A 266 31.38 38.18 24.60
CA GLN A 266 31.91 39.49 24.24
C GLN A 266 33.11 39.40 23.27
N GLU A 267 33.97 38.39 23.45
CA GLU A 267 35.10 38.11 22.56
C GLU A 267 34.66 37.65 21.16
N SER A 268 33.60 36.85 21.07
CA SER A 268 33.06 36.37 19.79
C SER A 268 32.36 37.49 19.03
N ILE A 269 31.53 38.28 19.71
CA ILE A 269 30.85 39.44 19.11
C ILE A 269 31.87 40.48 18.66
N SER A 270 32.88 40.79 19.47
CA SER A 270 33.92 41.75 19.07
C SER A 270 34.73 41.26 17.87
N LYS A 271 35.12 39.98 17.80
CA LYS A 271 35.76 39.39 16.62
C LYS A 271 34.85 39.42 15.39
N PHE A 272 33.55 39.21 15.58
CA PHE A 272 32.56 39.24 14.51
C PHE A 272 32.36 40.66 13.97
N CYS A 273 32.26 41.66 14.85
CA CYS A 273 32.14 43.08 14.50
C CYS A 273 33.40 43.66 13.85
N GLN A 274 34.57 43.01 13.96
CA GLN A 274 35.79 43.43 13.27
C GLN A 274 35.80 43.07 11.77
N GLN A 275 34.87 42.22 11.32
CA GLN A 275 34.74 41.88 9.91
C GLN A 275 34.08 43.03 9.12
N PRO A 276 34.49 43.28 7.87
CA PRO A 276 33.86 44.30 7.05
C PRO A 276 32.39 43.96 6.74
N GLY A 277 31.52 44.98 6.76
CA GLY A 277 30.11 44.85 6.36
C GLY A 277 29.08 44.92 7.50
N TYR A 278 29.48 45.32 8.71
CA TYR A 278 28.60 45.43 9.89
C TYR A 278 28.82 46.74 10.64
N CYS A 279 27.74 47.34 11.14
CA CYS A 279 27.80 48.41 12.13
C CYS A 279 27.10 47.95 13.41
N GLN A 280 27.82 47.89 14.53
CA GLN A 280 27.23 47.64 15.83
C GLN A 280 26.46 48.89 16.29
N LEU A 281 25.17 48.71 16.56
CA LEU A 281 24.29 49.71 17.15
C LEU A 281 24.23 49.50 18.67
N GLY A 282 23.99 50.60 19.39
CA GLY A 282 23.72 50.55 20.83
C GLY A 282 22.44 49.77 21.13
N ILE A 283 22.36 49.17 22.33
CA ILE A 283 21.25 48.30 22.77
C ILE A 283 20.04 49.15 23.23
N GLU A 284 19.76 50.26 22.56
CA GLU A 284 18.61 51.11 22.88
C GLU A 284 17.34 50.54 22.23
N GLY A 285 16.39 50.09 23.07
CA GLY A 285 15.07 49.63 22.62
C GLY A 285 14.89 48.12 22.45
N LEU A 286 15.48 47.28 23.32
CA LEU A 286 15.24 45.82 23.36
C LEU A 286 13.74 45.44 23.43
N SER A 287 12.90 46.29 24.02
CA SER A 287 11.45 46.08 24.14
C SER A 287 10.76 45.87 22.79
N LYS A 288 11.29 46.43 21.68
CA LYS A 288 10.74 46.22 20.33
C LYS A 288 10.79 44.76 19.87
N TYR A 289 11.75 43.98 20.40
CA TYR A 289 11.91 42.57 20.08
C TYR A 289 11.01 41.66 20.93
N MET A 290 10.36 42.14 21.99
CA MET A 290 9.44 41.37 22.84
C MET A 290 9.98 39.97 23.22
N LEU A 291 11.26 39.91 23.60
CA LEU A 291 11.96 38.64 23.84
C LEU A 291 11.28 37.81 24.94
N ASP A 292 10.71 38.45 25.96
CA ASP A 292 10.01 37.79 27.07
C ASP A 292 8.71 37.05 26.66
N GLU A 293 8.22 37.23 25.43
CA GLU A 293 7.06 36.48 24.91
C GLU A 293 7.44 35.16 24.22
N HIS A 294 8.72 35.00 23.87
CA HIS A 294 9.22 33.88 23.06
C HIS A 294 10.34 33.08 23.72
N LEU A 295 10.96 33.64 24.76
CA LEU A 295 11.98 32.98 25.54
C LEU A 295 11.38 32.42 26.82
N LEU A 296 11.74 31.18 27.13
CA LEU A 296 11.29 30.50 28.33
C LEU A 296 12.42 29.74 28.99
N THR A 297 12.33 29.71 30.31
CA THR A 297 13.23 28.94 31.15
C THR A 297 12.57 27.61 31.50
N ILE A 298 13.29 26.53 31.21
CA ILE A 298 12.79 25.18 31.30
C ILE A 298 13.77 24.34 32.13
N ARG A 299 13.33 23.81 33.26
CA ARG A 299 14.13 22.90 34.09
C ARG A 299 13.88 21.45 33.70
N VAL A 300 14.94 20.67 33.57
CA VAL A 300 14.89 19.23 33.33
C VAL A 300 14.81 18.50 34.68
N PRO A 301 13.67 17.89 35.05
CA PRO A 301 13.55 17.12 36.29
C PRO A 301 14.38 15.83 36.23
N GLU A 302 14.65 15.23 37.41
CA GLU A 302 15.45 14.00 37.51
C GLU A 302 14.84 12.82 36.74
N GLU A 303 13.51 12.75 36.66
CA GLU A 303 12.79 11.68 35.96
C GLU A 303 12.57 11.95 34.46
N SER A 304 13.11 13.05 33.92
CA SER A 304 12.86 13.44 32.52
C SER A 304 13.44 12.43 31.52
N SER A 305 12.69 12.16 30.45
CA SER A 305 13.14 11.36 29.29
C SER A 305 14.20 12.06 28.44
N LEU A 306 14.53 13.33 28.74
CA LEU A 306 15.63 14.07 28.13
C LEU A 306 16.99 13.71 28.72
N VAL A 307 17.03 13.17 29.95
CA VAL A 307 18.28 12.88 30.66
C VAL A 307 19.09 11.83 29.88
N GLY A 308 20.35 12.15 29.61
CA GLY A 308 21.31 11.29 28.88
C GLY A 308 21.23 11.38 27.35
N LYS A 309 20.19 12.00 26.79
CA LYS A 309 20.05 12.22 25.34
C LYS A 309 20.81 13.45 24.89
N THR A 310 21.24 13.43 23.62
CA THR A 310 21.76 14.63 22.96
C THR A 310 20.63 15.59 22.55
N LEU A 311 20.95 16.87 22.34
CA LEU A 311 19.99 17.85 21.81
C LEU A 311 19.35 17.39 20.49
N ASN A 312 20.09 16.72 19.61
CA ASN A 312 19.54 16.18 18.36
C ASN A 312 18.58 14.99 18.60
N GLU A 313 18.97 14.06 19.47
CA GLU A 313 18.13 12.90 19.86
C GLU A 313 16.86 13.34 20.61
N SER A 314 16.90 14.47 21.30
CA SER A 314 15.75 15.04 22.03
C SER A 314 14.59 15.44 21.11
N ARG A 315 14.86 15.74 19.83
CA ARG A 315 13.88 16.22 18.83
C ARG A 315 13.09 17.47 19.26
N LEU A 316 13.55 18.23 20.27
CA LEU A 316 12.89 19.45 20.73
C LEU A 316 12.60 20.43 19.58
N GLY A 317 13.55 20.59 18.65
CA GLY A 317 13.37 21.41 17.45
C GLY A 317 12.42 20.80 16.42
N SER A 318 12.66 19.55 15.99
CA SER A 318 11.95 18.96 14.85
C SER A 318 10.52 18.49 15.16
N ALA A 319 10.25 18.05 16.40
CA ALA A 319 8.95 17.52 16.80
C ALA A 319 8.06 18.57 17.48
N TYR A 320 8.67 19.48 18.26
CA TYR A 320 7.93 20.44 19.09
C TYR A 320 8.11 21.90 18.67
N GLY A 321 9.06 22.21 17.77
CA GLY A 321 9.32 23.57 17.33
C GLY A 321 10.04 24.43 18.37
N ILE A 322 10.73 23.81 19.34
CA ILE A 322 11.42 24.49 20.42
C ILE A 322 12.93 24.48 20.16
N THR A 323 13.54 25.66 20.12
CA THR A 323 14.98 25.80 19.90
C THR A 323 15.68 26.06 21.22
N VAL A 324 16.64 25.22 21.60
CA VAL A 324 17.43 25.46 22.82
C VAL A 324 18.52 26.48 22.54
N LEU A 325 18.50 27.60 23.26
CA LEU A 325 19.49 28.68 23.16
C LEU A 325 20.66 28.46 24.14
N ARG A 326 20.36 28.17 25.42
CA ARG A 326 21.36 28.02 26.49
C ARG A 326 21.03 26.86 27.44
N VAL A 327 22.06 26.31 28.09
CA VAL A 327 21.92 25.42 29.26
C VAL A 327 22.71 25.99 30.42
N SER A 328 22.07 26.10 31.58
CA SER A 328 22.70 26.41 32.85
C SER A 328 22.72 25.17 33.74
N ARG A 329 23.90 24.81 34.26
CA ARG A 329 24.12 23.64 35.13
C ARG A 329 24.83 24.08 36.41
N ASN A 330 24.23 23.84 37.58
CA ASN A 330 24.78 24.29 38.88
C ASN A 330 25.14 25.79 38.94
N ARG A 331 24.33 26.66 38.31
CA ARG A 331 24.60 28.10 38.14
C ARG A 331 25.85 28.45 37.32
N ALA A 332 26.53 27.47 36.74
CA ALA A 332 27.55 27.69 35.72
C ALA A 332 26.88 27.58 34.34
N GLU A 333 27.02 28.62 33.53
CA GLU A 333 26.49 28.63 32.18
C GLU A 333 27.41 27.85 31.24
N VAL A 334 26.82 26.95 30.47
CA VAL A 334 27.56 26.15 29.51
C VAL A 334 27.14 26.58 28.12
N ASN A 335 28.09 27.16 27.36
CA ASN A 335 27.86 27.56 25.98
C ASN A 335 27.56 26.32 25.13
N LEU A 336 26.38 26.31 24.51
CA LEU A 336 25.92 25.24 23.64
C LEU A 336 26.59 25.34 22.26
N THR A 337 27.71 24.63 22.10
CA THR A 337 28.51 24.64 20.87
C THR A 337 28.19 23.49 19.89
N ASN A 338 27.42 22.46 20.29
CA ASN A 338 27.21 21.28 19.45
C ASN A 338 25.83 20.60 19.65
N SER A 339 25.21 20.14 18.56
CA SER A 339 23.99 19.31 18.53
C SER A 339 24.10 18.00 19.31
N ASN A 340 25.33 17.56 19.60
CA ASN A 340 25.66 16.38 20.42
C ASN A 340 25.74 16.66 21.93
N PHE A 341 25.41 17.87 22.39
CA PHE A 341 25.38 18.18 23.81
C PHE A 341 24.39 17.29 24.54
N LYS A 342 24.85 16.58 25.60
CA LYS A 342 24.02 15.71 26.43
C LYS A 342 23.33 16.47 27.54
N ILE A 343 22.03 16.28 27.66
CA ILE A 343 21.17 16.88 28.69
C ILE A 343 21.25 16.03 29.97
N TYR A 344 21.38 16.68 31.12
CA TYR A 344 21.40 16.03 32.44
C TYR A 344 20.26 16.52 33.33
N ALA A 345 19.95 15.73 34.35
CA ALA A 345 18.99 16.10 35.38
C ALA A 345 19.43 17.40 36.09
N GLY A 346 18.47 18.29 36.34
CA GLY A 346 18.71 19.60 36.95
C GLY A 346 19.20 20.69 35.99
N ASP A 347 19.43 20.37 34.72
CA ASP A 347 19.77 21.38 33.70
C ASP A 347 18.62 22.37 33.52
N VAL A 348 18.95 23.66 33.45
CA VAL A 348 18.01 24.73 33.14
C VAL A 348 18.27 25.22 31.71
N LEU A 349 17.33 24.91 30.82
CA LEU A 349 17.37 25.24 29.40
C LEU A 349 16.66 26.58 29.17
N ILE A 350 17.34 27.53 28.52
CA ILE A 350 16.65 28.69 27.93
C ILE A 350 16.30 28.31 26.50
N VAL A 351 15.02 28.36 26.18
CA VAL A 351 14.51 27.96 24.87
C VAL A 351 13.73 29.08 24.21
N GLU A 352 13.75 29.06 22.88
CA GLU A 352 12.96 29.92 22.01
C GLU A 352 11.82 29.10 21.40
N GLY A 353 10.59 29.60 21.54
CA GLY A 353 9.39 28.99 20.97
C GLY A 353 8.19 29.95 20.98
N ARG A 354 7.19 29.70 20.13
CA ARG A 354 5.94 30.49 20.21
C ARG A 354 5.11 30.00 21.39
N HIS A 355 4.44 30.90 22.09
CA HIS A 355 3.53 30.56 23.20
C HIS A 355 2.62 29.35 22.90
N THR A 356 2.07 29.28 21.68
CA THR A 356 1.22 28.18 21.20
C THR A 356 1.94 26.82 21.16
N ASP A 357 3.23 26.79 20.81
CA ASP A 357 4.04 25.56 20.74
C ASP A 357 4.32 25.01 22.16
N ILE A 358 4.54 25.88 23.15
CA ILE A 358 4.73 25.47 24.55
C ILE A 358 3.42 24.98 25.17
N GLU A 359 2.31 25.66 24.92
CA GLU A 359 1.00 25.18 25.35
C GLU A 359 0.68 23.81 24.76
N VAL A 360 0.96 23.59 23.47
CA VAL A 360 0.79 22.27 22.84
C VAL A 360 1.63 21.23 23.57
N LEU A 361 2.89 21.54 23.90
CA LEU A 361 3.75 20.60 24.61
C LEU A 361 3.26 20.32 26.05
N ARG A 362 2.88 21.35 26.81
CA ARG A 362 2.24 21.20 28.14
C ARG A 362 0.95 20.35 28.04
N GLY A 363 0.19 20.58 26.97
CA GLY A 363 -1.00 19.81 26.64
C GLY A 363 -0.73 18.34 26.40
N LEU A 364 0.29 18.02 25.61
CA LEU A 364 0.71 16.64 25.34
C LEU A 364 1.20 15.91 26.62
N GLN A 365 1.94 16.59 27.50
CA GLN A 365 2.42 16.02 28.78
C GLN A 365 1.29 15.75 29.78
N SER A 366 0.21 16.51 29.73
CA SER A 366 -0.92 16.41 30.67
C SER A 366 -2.04 15.47 30.18
N LEU A 367 -1.84 14.80 29.03
CA LEU A 367 -2.75 13.77 28.56
C LEU A 367 -2.70 12.55 29.48
N LYS A 368 -3.87 12.11 29.93
CA LYS A 368 -3.97 10.82 30.63
C LYS A 368 -3.99 9.71 29.59
N VAL A 369 -3.06 8.78 29.72
CA VAL A 369 -2.93 7.65 28.80
C VAL A 369 -3.38 6.38 29.50
N ILE A 370 -4.21 5.62 28.80
CA ILE A 370 -4.51 4.24 29.13
C ILE A 370 -3.86 3.39 28.03
N PRO A 371 -2.69 2.77 28.28
CA PRO A 371 -2.04 1.89 27.32
C PRO A 371 -2.70 0.51 27.32
N ASN A 372 -2.47 -0.27 26.25
CA ASN A 372 -2.99 -1.64 26.11
C ASN A 372 -4.47 -1.71 26.45
N VAL A 373 -5.24 -0.75 25.95
CA VAL A 373 -6.68 -0.83 26.09
C VAL A 373 -7.07 -2.14 25.41
N GLU A 374 -7.72 -3.03 26.15
CA GLU A 374 -8.73 -3.92 25.59
C GLU A 374 -9.82 -2.99 25.05
N ALA A 375 -9.50 -2.28 23.97
CA ALA A 375 -10.47 -1.54 23.22
C ALA A 375 -11.31 -2.67 22.68
N ASP A 376 -12.46 -2.86 23.31
CA ASP A 376 -13.46 -3.78 22.82
C ASP A 376 -13.72 -3.31 21.40
N LEU A 377 -13.14 -4.02 20.43
CA LEU A 377 -13.17 -3.59 19.04
C LEU A 377 -14.62 -3.60 18.55
N GLU A 378 -15.51 -4.31 19.26
CA GLU A 378 -16.97 -4.21 19.20
C GLU A 378 -17.49 -2.78 19.46
N GLU A 379 -16.94 -2.03 20.43
CA GLU A 379 -17.27 -0.62 20.66
C GLU A 379 -16.76 0.27 19.51
N LEU A 380 -15.65 -0.12 18.86
CA LEU A 380 -15.11 0.57 17.68
C LEU A 380 -15.87 0.25 16.39
N THR A 381 -16.45 -0.94 16.32
CA THR A 381 -17.35 -1.37 15.26
C THR A 381 -18.80 -1.08 15.63
N SER A 382 -19.12 0.21 15.71
CA SER A 382 -20.50 0.67 15.77
C SER A 382 -21.25 0.34 14.46
N SER A 383 -22.58 0.49 14.44
CA SER A 383 -23.38 0.23 13.24
C SER A 383 -22.94 0.99 11.98
N SER A 384 -22.18 2.08 12.12
CA SER A 384 -21.68 2.91 11.02
C SER A 384 -20.22 2.66 10.64
N THR A 385 -19.42 1.93 11.44
CA THR A 385 -17.97 1.77 11.21
C THR A 385 -17.53 0.33 11.36
N GLN A 386 -16.66 -0.13 10.47
CA GLN A 386 -16.18 -1.52 10.50
C GLN A 386 -14.69 -1.62 10.21
N MET A 387 -14.12 -2.72 10.67
CA MET A 387 -12.80 -3.16 10.25
C MET A 387 -12.95 -4.26 9.20
N VAL A 388 -12.24 -4.10 8.09
CA VAL A 388 -12.39 -4.97 6.93
C VAL A 388 -11.02 -5.23 6.34
N GLU A 389 -10.76 -6.49 6.03
CA GLU A 389 -9.57 -6.84 5.29
C GLU A 389 -9.83 -6.79 3.79
N VAL A 390 -8.99 -6.01 3.09
CA VAL A 390 -9.14 -5.71 1.67
C VAL A 390 -7.85 -6.02 0.95
N MET A 391 -7.93 -6.80 -0.11
CA MET A 391 -6.76 -7.14 -0.92
C MET A 391 -6.58 -6.18 -2.07
N LEU A 392 -5.32 -5.84 -2.40
CA LEU A 392 -5.04 -5.22 -3.69
C LEU A 392 -5.31 -6.22 -4.82
N SER A 393 -6.13 -5.79 -5.78
CA SER A 393 -6.37 -6.49 -7.03
C SER A 393 -5.06 -6.64 -7.83
N PRO A 394 -4.87 -7.74 -8.60
CA PRO A 394 -3.75 -7.88 -9.53
C PRO A 394 -3.66 -6.78 -10.59
N TYR A 395 -4.74 -6.01 -10.78
CA TYR A 395 -4.81 -4.91 -11.74
C TYR A 395 -4.73 -3.53 -11.07
N SER A 396 -4.42 -3.50 -9.76
CA SER A 396 -4.42 -2.27 -8.97
C SER A 396 -3.36 -1.29 -9.44
N LYS A 397 -3.75 -0.04 -9.70
CA LYS A 397 -2.81 1.05 -10.01
C LYS A 397 -2.06 1.59 -8.78
N LEU A 398 -2.38 1.06 -7.60
CA LEU A 398 -1.75 1.45 -6.34
C LEU A 398 -0.47 0.68 -6.06
N ALA A 399 -0.26 -0.46 -6.74
CA ALA A 399 0.99 -1.20 -6.62
C ALA A 399 2.18 -0.35 -7.11
N GLY A 400 3.23 -0.28 -6.28
CA GLY A 400 4.41 0.55 -6.52
C GLY A 400 4.35 1.95 -5.90
N LYS A 401 3.18 2.41 -5.42
CA LYS A 401 3.03 3.69 -4.73
C LYS A 401 3.03 3.51 -3.21
N THR A 402 3.43 4.54 -2.47
CA THR A 402 3.23 4.57 -1.01
C THR A 402 1.78 4.92 -0.65
N LEU A 403 1.32 4.55 0.56
CA LEU A 403 -0.01 4.98 1.04
C LEU A 403 -0.16 6.51 1.09
N ARG A 404 0.94 7.23 1.35
CA ARG A 404 1.00 8.69 1.32
C ARG A 404 0.87 9.25 -0.09
N GLU A 405 1.64 8.74 -1.06
CA GLU A 405 1.55 9.16 -2.47
C GLU A 405 0.19 8.83 -3.10
N ALA A 406 -0.44 7.75 -2.65
CA ALA A 406 -1.78 7.37 -3.07
C ALA A 406 -2.88 8.24 -2.43
N HIS A 407 -2.52 9.13 -1.48
CA HIS A 407 -3.49 9.90 -0.69
C HIS A 407 -4.60 9.02 -0.10
N PHE A 408 -4.24 7.81 0.36
CA PHE A 408 -5.20 6.72 0.61
C PHE A 408 -6.30 7.14 1.60
N ARG A 409 -5.92 7.81 2.70
CA ARG A 409 -6.86 8.29 3.72
C ARG A 409 -7.77 9.40 3.22
N GLU A 410 -7.28 10.27 2.33
CA GLU A 410 -8.05 11.40 1.79
C GLU A 410 -9.01 10.93 0.68
N LYS A 411 -8.55 10.02 -0.18
CA LYS A 411 -9.33 9.49 -1.30
C LYS A 411 -10.44 8.54 -0.84
N TYR A 412 -10.13 7.63 0.07
CA TYR A 412 -11.07 6.58 0.48
C TYR A 412 -11.75 6.83 1.82
N HIS A 413 -11.30 7.84 2.59
CA HIS A 413 -11.78 8.11 3.96
C HIS A 413 -11.67 6.89 4.89
N VAL A 414 -10.66 6.05 4.65
CA VAL A 414 -10.40 4.81 5.37
C VAL A 414 -8.95 4.81 5.85
N THR A 415 -8.72 4.31 7.07
CA THR A 415 -7.39 4.22 7.67
C THR A 415 -6.86 2.79 7.55
N VAL A 416 -5.64 2.63 7.04
CA VAL A 416 -4.95 1.33 7.02
C VAL A 416 -4.25 1.13 8.36
N LEU A 417 -4.64 0.09 9.09
CA LEU A 417 -4.11 -0.26 10.41
C LEU A 417 -2.90 -1.20 10.33
N ALA A 418 -2.89 -2.07 9.32
CA ALA A 418 -1.81 -3.02 9.06
C ALA A 418 -1.79 -3.41 7.58
N VAL A 419 -0.62 -3.82 7.10
CA VAL A 419 -0.45 -4.42 5.77
C VAL A 419 0.15 -5.81 5.92
N TRP A 420 -0.55 -6.81 5.42
CA TRP A 420 -0.05 -8.17 5.34
C TRP A 420 0.64 -8.39 4.00
N ARG A 421 1.91 -8.81 4.04
CA ARG A 421 2.70 -9.14 2.87
C ARG A 421 3.32 -10.53 3.03
N GLY A 422 2.84 -11.49 2.23
CA GLY A 422 3.34 -12.86 2.27
C GLY A 422 3.08 -13.53 3.62
N ASP A 423 4.10 -13.60 4.48
CA ASP A 423 4.03 -14.15 5.84
C ASP A 423 4.34 -13.12 6.95
N ARG A 424 4.40 -11.83 6.61
CA ARG A 424 4.74 -10.77 7.56
C ARG A 424 3.62 -9.74 7.69
N VAL A 425 3.37 -9.32 8.93
CA VAL A 425 2.47 -8.20 9.24
C VAL A 425 3.32 -6.94 9.40
N LEU A 426 3.14 -6.02 8.47
CA LEU A 426 3.74 -4.70 8.52
C LEU A 426 2.79 -3.77 9.25
N ARG A 427 3.29 -3.09 10.28
CA ARG A 427 2.47 -2.25 11.18
C ARG A 427 3.09 -0.87 11.41
N SER A 428 4.40 -0.73 11.21
CA SER A 428 5.15 0.51 11.40
C SER A 428 5.33 1.26 10.09
N ALA A 429 5.33 2.60 10.15
CA ALA A 429 5.61 3.48 9.01
C ALA A 429 4.74 3.17 7.77
N LEU A 430 3.48 2.79 7.99
CA LEU A 430 2.56 2.39 6.91
C LEU A 430 2.39 3.47 5.85
N GLY A 431 2.39 4.75 6.25
CA GLY A 431 2.30 5.86 5.30
C GLY A 431 3.38 5.84 4.21
N ASP A 432 4.60 5.42 4.56
CA ASP A 432 5.75 5.41 3.65
C ASP A 432 6.00 4.00 3.06
N LEU A 433 5.10 3.05 3.34
CA LEU A 433 5.18 1.69 2.80
C LEU A 433 4.72 1.67 1.34
N THR A 434 5.60 1.24 0.44
CA THR A 434 5.24 0.99 -0.97
C THR A 434 4.38 -0.26 -1.08
N LEU A 435 3.16 -0.13 -1.61
CA LEU A 435 2.22 -1.23 -1.80
C LEU A 435 2.70 -2.19 -2.89
N GLN A 436 2.47 -3.49 -2.70
CA GLN A 436 2.80 -4.54 -3.66
C GLN A 436 1.56 -5.34 -4.04
N HIS A 437 1.60 -5.97 -5.21
CA HIS A 437 0.56 -6.91 -5.63
C HIS A 437 0.44 -8.05 -4.61
N GLY A 438 -0.78 -8.36 -4.20
CA GLY A 438 -1.05 -9.38 -3.19
C GLY A 438 -0.94 -8.89 -1.74
N ASP A 439 -0.60 -7.63 -1.48
CA ASP A 439 -0.75 -7.04 -0.15
C ASP A 439 -2.24 -7.08 0.26
N ALA A 440 -2.49 -7.50 1.50
CA ALA A 440 -3.80 -7.35 2.13
C ALA A 440 -3.73 -6.21 3.16
N LEU A 441 -4.64 -5.27 3.05
CA LEU A 441 -4.76 -4.11 3.90
C LEU A 441 -5.84 -4.36 4.94
N LEU A 442 -5.50 -4.18 6.21
CA LEU A 442 -6.48 -4.11 7.27
C LEU A 442 -6.98 -2.67 7.35
N CYS A 443 -8.21 -2.45 6.90
CA CYS A 443 -8.81 -1.14 6.75
C CYS A 443 -9.84 -0.90 7.85
N PHE A 444 -9.88 0.32 8.39
CA PHE A 444 -10.86 0.77 9.37
C PHE A 444 -11.50 2.08 8.92
N GLY A 445 -12.83 2.13 8.93
CA GLY A 445 -13.58 3.33 8.55
C GLY A 445 -15.09 3.08 8.44
N PRO A 446 -15.84 4.07 7.92
CA PRO A 446 -17.29 3.94 7.72
C PRO A 446 -17.66 2.82 6.74
N VAL A 447 -18.77 2.15 6.99
CA VAL A 447 -19.25 1.03 6.15
C VAL A 447 -19.52 1.49 4.73
N GLU A 448 -20.07 2.70 4.53
CA GLU A 448 -20.34 3.28 3.22
C GLU A 448 -19.04 3.47 2.42
N ASN A 449 -18.01 4.05 3.03
CA ASN A 449 -16.71 4.27 2.40
C ASN A 449 -15.99 2.96 2.09
N LEU A 450 -16.11 1.95 2.97
CA LEU A 450 -15.57 0.62 2.73
C LEU A 450 -16.29 -0.09 1.55
N LYS A 451 -17.60 0.12 1.40
CA LYS A 451 -18.37 -0.34 0.23
C LYS A 451 -17.95 0.37 -1.05
N GLU A 452 -17.76 1.69 -1.00
CA GLU A 452 -17.28 2.48 -2.15
C GLU A 452 -15.88 2.04 -2.58
N MET A 453 -14.96 1.87 -1.62
CA MET A 453 -13.64 1.32 -1.90
C MET A 453 -13.72 -0.09 -2.51
N GLY A 454 -14.67 -0.90 -2.07
CA GLY A 454 -14.94 -2.22 -2.65
C GLY A 454 -15.52 -2.23 -4.06
N ARG A 455 -16.06 -1.10 -4.54
CA ARG A 455 -16.51 -0.94 -5.93
C ARG A 455 -15.37 -0.65 -6.89
N GLU A 456 -14.25 -0.11 -6.41
CA GLU A 456 -13.09 0.13 -7.28
C GLU A 456 -12.42 -1.17 -7.70
N ARG A 457 -12.01 -1.24 -8.99
CA ARG A 457 -11.30 -2.41 -9.56
C ARG A 457 -9.93 -2.68 -8.91
N ASP A 458 -9.41 -1.70 -8.19
CA ASP A 458 -8.12 -1.75 -7.50
C ASP A 458 -8.15 -2.66 -6.26
N PHE A 459 -9.34 -3.02 -5.76
CA PHE A 459 -9.51 -3.79 -4.52
C PHE A 459 -10.39 -5.03 -4.68
N VAL A 460 -10.14 -6.03 -3.84
CA VAL A 460 -11.01 -7.18 -3.63
C VAL A 460 -11.36 -7.23 -2.15
N VAL A 461 -12.57 -6.80 -1.82
CA VAL A 461 -13.12 -6.88 -0.46
C VAL A 461 -13.54 -8.33 -0.19
N LEU A 462 -13.05 -8.93 0.88
CA LEU A 462 -13.27 -10.35 1.16
C LEU A 462 -14.57 -10.62 1.92
N LYS A 463 -15.13 -9.60 2.59
CA LYS A 463 -16.41 -9.67 3.28
C LYS A 463 -17.56 -9.53 2.27
N MET A 464 -18.43 -10.54 2.21
CA MET A 464 -19.55 -10.56 1.26
C MET A 464 -20.56 -9.43 1.47
N ASP A 465 -20.84 -9.04 2.71
CA ASP A 465 -21.86 -8.01 3.04
C ASP A 465 -21.51 -6.61 2.52
N LEU A 466 -20.25 -6.40 2.14
CA LEU A 466 -19.74 -5.15 1.59
C LEU A 466 -19.64 -5.17 0.07
N GLN A 467 -19.84 -6.33 -0.57
CA GLN A 467 -19.99 -6.43 -2.02
C GLN A 467 -21.44 -6.11 -2.39
N GLU A 468 -21.66 -5.54 -3.58
CA GLU A 468 -23.02 -5.27 -4.06
C GLU A 468 -23.85 -6.57 -4.09
N GLN A 469 -25.04 -6.51 -3.52
CA GLN A 469 -25.94 -7.65 -3.52
C GLN A 469 -26.31 -8.00 -4.97
N PRO A 470 -26.13 -9.25 -5.41
CA PRO A 470 -26.48 -9.65 -6.76
C PRO A 470 -27.98 -9.45 -7.01
N LEU A 471 -28.35 -8.99 -8.21
CA LEU A 471 -29.75 -8.86 -8.64
C LEU A 471 -30.36 -10.27 -8.87
N LEU A 472 -30.64 -10.99 -7.78
CA LEU A 472 -31.13 -12.38 -7.79
C LEU A 472 -32.42 -12.55 -8.62
N LYS A 473 -33.25 -11.50 -8.71
CA LYS A 473 -34.50 -11.52 -9.50
C LYS A 473 -34.28 -11.68 -11.01
N LYS A 474 -33.15 -11.16 -11.55
CA LYS A 474 -32.84 -11.22 -13.00
C LYS A 474 -31.80 -12.29 -13.36
N ALA A 475 -31.20 -12.94 -12.35
CA ALA A 475 -30.31 -14.07 -12.52
C ALA A 475 -30.85 -15.21 -13.41
N PRO A 476 -32.12 -15.68 -13.27
CA PRO A 476 -32.62 -16.76 -14.13
C PRO A 476 -32.74 -16.34 -15.60
N LEU A 477 -33.12 -15.08 -15.86
CA LEU A 477 -33.17 -14.54 -17.22
C LEU A 477 -31.76 -14.49 -17.83
N ALA A 478 -30.78 -13.96 -17.10
CA ALA A 478 -29.40 -13.91 -17.56
C ALA A 478 -28.83 -15.32 -17.83
N ALA A 479 -29.06 -16.28 -16.92
CA ALA A 479 -28.64 -17.66 -17.11
C ALA A 479 -29.30 -18.31 -18.34
N ALA A 480 -30.60 -18.09 -18.54
CA ALA A 480 -31.34 -18.59 -19.71
C ALA A 480 -30.77 -18.02 -21.01
N ILE A 481 -30.41 -16.72 -21.05
CA ILE A 481 -29.79 -16.10 -22.22
C ILE A 481 -28.40 -16.70 -22.50
N VAL A 482 -27.53 -16.83 -21.49
CA VAL A 482 -26.19 -17.42 -21.66
C VAL A 482 -26.27 -18.85 -22.19
N VAL A 483 -27.11 -19.68 -21.56
CA VAL A 483 -27.31 -21.07 -21.99
C VAL A 483 -27.93 -21.12 -23.38
N GLY A 484 -28.93 -20.28 -23.66
CA GLY A 484 -29.58 -20.19 -24.96
C GLY A 484 -28.61 -19.82 -26.09
N VAL A 485 -27.75 -18.83 -25.87
CA VAL A 485 -26.72 -18.40 -26.83
C VAL A 485 -25.70 -19.51 -27.09
N ALA A 486 -25.25 -20.20 -26.04
CA ALA A 486 -24.31 -21.31 -26.17
C ALA A 486 -24.94 -22.50 -26.92
N LEU A 487 -26.19 -22.85 -26.63
CA LEU A 487 -26.93 -23.89 -27.34
C LEU A 487 -27.19 -23.50 -28.80
N LEU A 488 -27.51 -22.24 -29.07
CA LEU A 488 -27.71 -21.76 -30.44
C LEU A 488 -26.42 -21.85 -31.26
N ALA A 489 -25.29 -21.41 -30.69
CA ALA A 489 -23.99 -21.56 -31.32
C ALA A 489 -23.63 -23.03 -31.58
N LEU A 490 -23.99 -23.92 -30.65
CA LEU A 490 -23.71 -25.35 -30.76
C LEU A 490 -24.59 -26.07 -31.80
N ILE A 491 -25.89 -25.82 -31.79
CA ILE A 491 -26.87 -26.53 -32.64
C ILE A 491 -26.79 -26.07 -34.09
N PHE A 492 -26.60 -24.76 -34.30
CA PHE A 492 -26.66 -24.15 -35.62
C PHE A 492 -25.28 -23.82 -36.21
N ASP A 493 -24.20 -24.16 -35.52
CA ASP A 493 -22.80 -23.88 -35.89
C ASP A 493 -22.56 -22.39 -36.26
N ILE A 494 -23.30 -21.50 -35.62
CA ILE A 494 -23.19 -20.05 -35.83
C ILE A 494 -21.95 -19.55 -35.10
N PRO A 495 -21.09 -18.71 -35.74
CA PRO A 495 -19.95 -18.10 -35.08
C PRO A 495 -20.35 -17.44 -33.78
N ILE A 496 -19.67 -17.80 -32.69
CA ILE A 496 -20.11 -17.41 -31.35
C ILE A 496 -20.05 -15.89 -31.12
N ALA A 497 -19.22 -15.17 -31.88
CA ALA A 497 -19.22 -13.71 -31.86
C ALA A 497 -20.61 -13.13 -32.17
N ILE A 498 -21.33 -13.71 -33.12
CA ILE A 498 -22.67 -13.25 -33.52
C ILE A 498 -23.69 -13.55 -32.43
N THR A 499 -23.69 -14.79 -31.92
CA THR A 499 -24.66 -15.21 -30.90
C THR A 499 -24.38 -14.52 -29.55
N ALA A 500 -23.13 -14.21 -29.22
CA ALA A 500 -22.74 -13.46 -28.03
C ALA A 500 -23.23 -12.00 -28.09
N ILE A 501 -23.06 -11.30 -29.21
CA ILE A 501 -23.58 -9.93 -29.39
C ILE A 501 -25.10 -9.91 -29.25
N MET A 502 -25.80 -10.90 -29.83
CA MET A 502 -27.24 -11.07 -29.67
C MET A 502 -27.62 -11.29 -28.19
N GLY A 503 -26.87 -12.13 -27.46
CA GLY A 503 -27.05 -12.34 -26.03
C GLY A 503 -26.88 -11.06 -25.21
N CYS A 504 -25.83 -10.28 -25.48
CA CYS A 504 -25.60 -8.99 -24.84
C CYS A 504 -26.77 -8.03 -25.10
N ALA A 505 -27.27 -7.95 -26.34
CA ALA A 505 -28.42 -7.13 -26.68
C ALA A 505 -29.68 -7.57 -25.90
N LEU A 506 -29.94 -8.87 -25.81
CA LEU A 506 -31.06 -9.42 -25.03
C LEU A 506 -30.92 -9.16 -23.53
N MET A 507 -29.70 -9.20 -22.98
CA MET A 507 -29.45 -8.87 -21.56
C MET A 507 -29.73 -7.40 -21.25
N VAL A 508 -29.37 -6.51 -22.17
CA VAL A 508 -29.65 -5.06 -22.02
C VAL A 508 -31.15 -4.80 -22.19
N LEU A 509 -31.79 -5.38 -23.20
CA LEU A 509 -33.24 -5.24 -23.42
C LEU A 509 -34.08 -5.85 -22.29
N GLY A 510 -33.67 -6.98 -21.72
CA GLY A 510 -34.27 -7.58 -20.52
C GLY A 510 -33.98 -6.80 -19.23
N GLY A 511 -33.15 -5.75 -19.30
CA GLY A 511 -32.67 -4.96 -18.18
C GLY A 511 -31.88 -5.79 -17.16
N ALA A 512 -31.36 -6.95 -17.55
CA ALA A 512 -30.45 -7.73 -16.72
C ALA A 512 -29.10 -7.02 -16.57
N LEU A 513 -28.74 -6.19 -17.55
CA LEU A 513 -27.52 -5.38 -17.59
C LEU A 513 -27.86 -3.94 -18.04
N THR A 514 -27.25 -2.93 -17.42
CA THR A 514 -27.35 -1.53 -17.87
C THR A 514 -26.36 -1.27 -19.02
N MET A 515 -26.62 -0.27 -19.86
CA MET A 515 -25.70 0.07 -20.96
C MET A 515 -24.31 0.51 -20.46
N GLU A 516 -24.27 1.20 -19.32
CA GLU A 516 -23.03 1.64 -18.67
C GLU A 516 -22.19 0.43 -18.22
N ASN A 517 -22.79 -0.51 -17.47
CA ASN A 517 -22.11 -1.74 -17.05
C ASN A 517 -21.68 -2.60 -18.25
N ALA A 518 -22.45 -2.59 -19.35
CA ALA A 518 -22.09 -3.29 -20.58
C ALA A 518 -20.82 -2.72 -21.21
N TYR A 519 -20.70 -1.39 -21.34
CA TYR A 519 -19.50 -0.73 -21.84
C TYR A 519 -18.30 -0.92 -20.91
N GLU A 520 -18.51 -0.83 -19.59
CA GLU A 520 -17.46 -1.06 -18.60
C GLU A 520 -16.91 -2.50 -18.61
N SER A 521 -17.73 -3.46 -19.03
CA SER A 521 -17.35 -4.87 -19.13
C SER A 521 -16.44 -5.17 -20.34
N ILE A 522 -16.29 -4.21 -21.27
CA ILE A 522 -15.41 -4.37 -22.43
C ILE A 522 -13.95 -4.16 -22.00
N ASP A 523 -13.15 -5.22 -22.12
CA ASP A 523 -11.70 -5.13 -21.94
C ASP A 523 -11.04 -4.56 -23.22
N TRP A 524 -10.93 -3.24 -23.27
CA TRP A 524 -10.29 -2.53 -24.37
C TRP A 524 -8.84 -2.97 -24.59
N SER A 525 -8.11 -3.34 -23.52
CA SER A 525 -6.72 -3.77 -23.65
C SER A 525 -6.63 -5.07 -24.44
N LEU A 526 -7.54 -6.02 -24.21
CA LEU A 526 -7.60 -7.26 -24.97
C LEU A 526 -7.88 -7.00 -26.46
N ILE A 527 -8.82 -6.11 -26.80
CA ILE A 527 -9.13 -5.77 -28.19
C ILE A 527 -7.89 -5.20 -28.90
N PHE A 528 -7.20 -4.24 -28.29
CA PHE A 528 -5.99 -3.65 -28.85
C PHE A 528 -4.85 -4.67 -28.98
N VAL A 529 -4.71 -5.58 -28.02
CA VAL A 529 -3.72 -6.68 -28.08
C VAL A 529 -4.05 -7.61 -29.24
N LEU A 530 -5.29 -8.07 -29.40
CA LEU A 530 -5.70 -8.92 -30.52
C LEU A 530 -5.40 -8.25 -31.87
N ALA A 531 -5.74 -6.97 -32.01
CA ALA A 531 -5.46 -6.20 -33.21
C ALA A 531 -3.95 -6.07 -33.48
N ALA A 532 -3.13 -5.87 -32.45
CA ALA A 532 -1.68 -5.74 -32.58
C ALA A 532 -0.96 -7.08 -32.85
N MET A 533 -1.54 -8.20 -32.42
CA MET A 533 -0.95 -9.53 -32.60
C MET A 533 -1.10 -10.07 -34.03
N LEU A 534 -2.14 -9.66 -34.77
CA LEU A 534 -2.31 -10.07 -36.17
C LEU A 534 -1.09 -9.70 -37.04
N PRO A 535 -0.63 -8.43 -37.09
CA PRO A 535 0.61 -8.08 -37.81
C PRO A 535 1.86 -8.80 -37.29
N LEU A 536 1.97 -9.03 -35.99
CA LEU A 536 3.12 -9.73 -35.41
C LEU A 536 3.19 -11.19 -35.87
N GLY A 537 2.05 -11.88 -35.90
CA GLY A 537 1.95 -13.23 -36.42
C GLY A 537 2.39 -13.32 -37.89
N TYR A 538 1.92 -12.39 -38.73
CA TYR A 538 2.36 -12.29 -40.13
C TYR A 538 3.85 -12.01 -40.25
N ALA A 539 4.40 -11.07 -39.46
CA ALA A 539 5.83 -10.79 -39.49
C ALA A 539 6.69 -12.01 -39.08
N ILE A 540 6.27 -12.79 -38.08
CA ILE A 540 6.98 -14.00 -37.66
C ILE A 540 6.93 -15.10 -38.74
N GLN A 541 5.84 -15.17 -39.51
CA GLN A 541 5.72 -16.06 -40.66
C GLN A 541 6.59 -15.59 -41.83
N ASP A 542 6.45 -14.32 -42.24
CA ASP A 542 7.13 -13.73 -43.41
C ASP A 542 8.65 -13.67 -43.23
N THR A 543 9.13 -13.40 -42.02
CA THR A 543 10.57 -13.40 -41.71
C THR A 543 11.18 -14.81 -41.68
N GLY A 544 10.36 -15.86 -41.71
CA GLY A 544 10.81 -17.24 -41.56
C GLY A 544 11.23 -17.60 -40.12
N ALA A 545 11.07 -16.71 -39.15
CA ALA A 545 11.41 -16.98 -37.75
C ALA A 545 10.64 -18.19 -37.21
N ALA A 546 9.36 -18.33 -37.60
CA ALA A 546 8.56 -19.50 -37.23
C ALA A 546 9.18 -20.82 -37.69
N ALA A 547 9.69 -20.83 -38.93
CA ALA A 547 10.30 -21.99 -39.57
C ALA A 547 11.63 -22.38 -38.91
N VAL A 548 12.43 -21.39 -38.48
CA VAL A 548 13.68 -21.66 -37.74
C VAL A 548 13.39 -22.39 -36.43
N VAL A 549 12.43 -21.90 -35.65
CA VAL A 549 12.09 -22.51 -34.36
C VAL A 549 11.45 -23.89 -34.55
N SER A 550 10.57 -24.05 -35.55
CA SER A 550 9.98 -25.36 -35.84
C SER A 550 11.05 -26.38 -36.26
N ASN A 551 12.01 -25.97 -37.10
CA ASN A 551 13.09 -26.86 -37.54
C ASN A 551 13.97 -27.29 -36.36
N TRP A 552 14.35 -26.37 -35.46
CA TRP A 552 15.07 -26.74 -34.24
C TRP A 552 14.32 -27.76 -33.38
N MET A 553 12.99 -27.63 -33.26
CA MET A 553 12.19 -28.61 -32.52
C MET A 553 12.14 -29.97 -33.22
N VAL A 554 11.99 -30.00 -34.55
CA VAL A 554 12.00 -31.24 -35.33
C VAL A 554 13.38 -31.90 -35.31
N ASP A 555 14.48 -31.13 -35.40
CA ASP A 555 15.84 -31.66 -35.37
C ASP A 555 16.19 -32.27 -34.01
N LEU A 556 15.77 -31.63 -32.91
CA LEU A 556 16.05 -32.10 -31.55
C LEU A 556 15.18 -33.29 -31.14
N VAL A 557 13.90 -33.29 -31.51
CA VAL A 557 12.90 -34.20 -30.91
C VAL A 557 12.12 -35.01 -31.96
N GLY A 558 12.19 -34.66 -33.24
CA GLY A 558 11.44 -35.32 -34.33
C GLY A 558 11.75 -36.81 -34.50
N GLY A 559 12.96 -37.25 -34.14
CA GLY A 559 13.32 -38.68 -34.12
C GLY A 559 12.47 -39.53 -33.17
N PHE A 560 11.80 -38.92 -32.19
CA PHE A 560 10.89 -39.59 -31.24
C PHE A 560 9.41 -39.52 -31.66
N GLY A 561 9.12 -38.94 -32.83
CA GLY A 561 7.79 -38.87 -33.43
C GLY A 561 6.99 -37.59 -33.10
N PRO A 562 5.82 -37.39 -33.73
CA PRO A 562 5.05 -36.14 -33.63
C PRO A 562 4.58 -35.79 -32.21
N SER A 563 4.24 -36.80 -31.38
CA SER A 563 3.87 -36.58 -29.97
C SER A 563 5.01 -35.98 -29.14
N ALA A 564 6.25 -36.36 -29.43
CA ALA A 564 7.41 -35.83 -28.71
C ALA A 564 7.68 -34.37 -29.09
N VAL A 565 7.52 -34.03 -30.37
CA VAL A 565 7.63 -32.63 -30.84
C VAL A 565 6.53 -31.76 -30.22
N LEU A 566 5.29 -32.26 -30.14
CA LEU A 566 4.21 -31.59 -29.43
C LEU A 566 4.56 -31.35 -27.95
N ALA A 567 5.09 -32.37 -27.27
CA ALA A 567 5.53 -32.24 -25.88
C ALA A 567 6.61 -31.14 -25.72
N GLY A 568 7.59 -31.11 -26.62
CA GLY A 568 8.65 -30.10 -26.64
C GLY A 568 8.10 -28.67 -26.78
N LEU A 569 7.17 -28.46 -27.72
CA LEU A 569 6.50 -27.17 -27.89
C LEU A 569 5.69 -26.78 -26.65
N MET A 570 4.96 -27.71 -26.03
CA MET A 570 4.20 -27.43 -24.81
C MET A 570 5.11 -27.05 -23.63
N VAL A 571 6.25 -27.73 -23.47
CA VAL A 571 7.26 -27.37 -22.46
C VAL A 571 7.80 -25.97 -22.71
N LEU A 572 8.10 -25.63 -23.97
CA LEU A 572 8.57 -24.29 -24.35
C LEU A 572 7.54 -23.21 -24.03
N VAL A 573 6.25 -23.46 -24.31
CA VAL A 573 5.15 -22.56 -23.92
C VAL A 573 5.11 -22.37 -22.40
N ILE A 574 5.14 -23.45 -21.63
CA ILE A 574 5.05 -23.38 -20.16
C ILE A 574 6.25 -22.63 -19.56
N ALA A 575 7.45 -22.83 -20.12
CA ALA A 575 8.66 -22.10 -19.71
C ALA A 575 8.61 -20.62 -20.10
N ALA A 576 8.15 -20.29 -21.32
CA ALA A 576 8.09 -18.91 -21.80
C ALA A 576 7.06 -18.07 -21.02
N LYS A 577 6.03 -18.69 -20.43
CA LYS A 577 5.04 -18.00 -19.58
C LYS A 577 5.59 -17.36 -18.30
N PHE A 578 6.81 -17.68 -17.89
CA PHE A 578 7.45 -16.97 -16.79
C PHE A 578 7.85 -15.53 -17.17
N PHE A 579 8.00 -15.26 -18.47
CA PHE A 579 8.52 -14.00 -18.98
C PHE A 579 7.52 -13.25 -19.85
N LEU A 580 6.65 -13.97 -20.56
CA LEU A 580 5.74 -13.40 -21.55
C LEU A 580 4.26 -13.59 -21.12
N PRO A 581 3.43 -12.55 -21.26
CA PRO A 581 1.98 -12.68 -21.09
C PRO A 581 1.37 -13.68 -22.09
N ALA A 582 0.32 -14.37 -21.66
CA ALA A 582 -0.32 -15.42 -22.46
C ALA A 582 -0.77 -14.97 -23.87
N PRO A 583 -1.35 -13.77 -24.08
CA PRO A 583 -1.73 -13.31 -25.42
C PRO A 583 -0.53 -13.16 -26.37
N VAL A 584 0.58 -12.61 -25.88
CA VAL A 584 1.83 -12.42 -26.66
C VAL A 584 2.41 -13.79 -27.03
N LEU A 585 2.50 -14.69 -26.06
CA LEU A 585 3.04 -16.02 -26.29
C LEU A 585 2.18 -16.81 -27.28
N THR A 586 0.86 -16.64 -27.25
CA THR A 586 -0.05 -17.29 -28.22
C THR A 586 0.24 -16.82 -29.64
N ALA A 587 0.41 -15.51 -29.84
CA ALA A 587 0.67 -14.95 -31.16
C ALA A 587 2.00 -15.42 -31.78
N ILE A 588 3.01 -15.66 -30.94
CA ILE A 588 4.31 -16.19 -31.38
C ILE A 588 4.21 -17.69 -31.64
N MET A 589 3.62 -18.44 -30.71
CA MET A 589 3.66 -19.89 -30.73
C MET A 589 2.68 -20.48 -31.74
N ALA A 590 1.49 -19.90 -31.94
CA ALA A 590 0.47 -20.42 -32.87
C ALA A 590 1.02 -20.65 -34.29
N PRO A 591 1.66 -19.65 -34.94
CA PRO A 591 2.36 -19.86 -36.20
C PRO A 591 3.45 -20.94 -36.16
N ILE A 592 4.21 -21.02 -35.06
CA ILE A 592 5.30 -22.01 -34.92
C ILE A 592 4.73 -23.43 -34.90
N ALA A 593 3.70 -23.71 -34.12
CA ALA A 593 3.13 -25.05 -34.08
C ALA A 593 2.40 -25.44 -35.37
N LEU A 594 1.74 -24.47 -36.01
CA LEU A 594 1.15 -24.67 -37.34
C LEU A 594 2.22 -25.09 -38.36
N ASN A 595 3.34 -24.36 -38.42
CA ASN A 595 4.46 -24.71 -39.31
C ASN A 595 5.12 -26.03 -38.92
N THR A 596 5.24 -26.32 -37.62
CA THR A 596 5.80 -27.59 -37.15
C THR A 596 4.94 -28.78 -37.57
N ALA A 597 3.62 -28.65 -37.51
CA ALA A 597 2.70 -29.68 -37.98
C ALA A 597 2.84 -29.91 -39.49
N TYR A 598 2.93 -28.83 -40.28
CA TYR A 598 3.18 -28.95 -41.72
C TYR A 598 4.54 -29.56 -42.05
N ALA A 599 5.61 -29.20 -41.32
CA ALA A 599 6.94 -29.77 -41.50
C ALA A 599 6.99 -31.28 -41.21
N LEU A 600 6.17 -31.75 -40.26
CA LEU A 600 6.02 -33.17 -39.94
C LEU A 600 5.01 -33.90 -40.85
N GLY A 601 4.27 -33.18 -41.70
CA GLY A 601 3.24 -33.77 -42.56
C GLY A 601 2.01 -34.26 -41.80
N VAL A 602 1.71 -33.68 -40.63
CA VAL A 602 0.60 -34.08 -39.74
C VAL A 602 -0.46 -32.99 -39.62
N SER A 603 -1.64 -33.37 -39.15
CA SER A 603 -2.79 -32.51 -38.89
C SER A 603 -2.45 -31.38 -37.91
N PRO A 604 -2.61 -30.10 -38.32
CA PRO A 604 -2.34 -28.96 -37.44
C PRO A 604 -3.25 -28.87 -36.22
N ASN A 605 -4.44 -29.47 -36.27
CA ASN A 605 -5.44 -29.38 -35.21
C ASN A 605 -4.89 -29.87 -33.87
N THR A 606 -4.17 -31.00 -33.87
CA THR A 606 -3.63 -31.63 -32.65
C THR A 606 -2.56 -30.75 -32.00
N PHE A 607 -1.73 -30.11 -32.82
CA PHE A 607 -0.70 -29.17 -32.37
C PHE A 607 -1.29 -27.88 -31.81
N MET A 608 -2.29 -27.32 -32.48
CA MET A 608 -2.98 -26.10 -32.03
C MET A 608 -3.75 -26.34 -30.72
N LEU A 609 -4.42 -27.49 -30.58
CA LEU A 609 -5.11 -27.87 -29.34
C LEU A 609 -4.13 -28.10 -28.19
N GLY A 610 -3.03 -28.83 -28.42
CA GLY A 610 -2.01 -29.04 -27.39
C GLY A 610 -1.38 -27.74 -26.92
N MET A 611 -1.13 -26.79 -27.83
CA MET A 611 -0.69 -25.45 -27.46
C MET A 611 -1.73 -24.68 -26.65
N ALA A 612 -3.01 -24.74 -27.03
CA ALA A 612 -4.08 -24.08 -26.30
C ALA A 612 -4.10 -24.54 -24.83
N TYR A 613 -4.01 -25.85 -24.58
CA TYR A 613 -3.92 -26.39 -23.22
C TYR A 613 -2.63 -25.99 -22.52
N ALA A 614 -1.48 -25.98 -23.22
CA ALA A 614 -0.22 -25.52 -22.65
C ALA A 614 -0.26 -24.05 -22.24
N LEU A 615 -0.93 -23.17 -23.00
CA LEU A 615 -1.09 -21.74 -22.68
C LEU A 615 -1.91 -21.51 -21.42
N THR A 616 -2.98 -22.29 -21.24
CA THR A 616 -3.85 -22.20 -20.04
C THR A 616 -3.27 -22.91 -18.82
N ALA A 617 -2.27 -23.79 -18.99
CA ALA A 617 -1.59 -24.49 -17.91
C ALA A 617 -0.66 -23.59 -17.06
N SER A 618 -1.22 -22.59 -16.40
CA SER A 618 -0.50 -21.57 -15.62
C SER A 618 -0.47 -21.92 -14.13
N PHE A 619 0.07 -23.09 -13.79
CA PHE A 619 -0.01 -23.63 -12.42
C PHE A 619 1.24 -23.40 -11.57
N ILE A 620 2.41 -23.29 -12.21
CA ILE A 620 3.73 -23.36 -11.55
C ILE A 620 4.08 -22.07 -10.80
N SER A 621 3.56 -20.93 -11.24
CA SER A 621 3.84 -19.62 -10.63
C SER A 621 2.55 -18.87 -10.29
N PRO A 622 2.50 -18.19 -9.14
CA PRO A 622 1.39 -17.31 -8.81
C PRO A 622 1.25 -16.15 -9.80
N LEU A 623 2.36 -15.67 -10.35
CA LEU A 623 2.38 -14.55 -11.29
C LEU A 623 1.86 -14.93 -12.69
N SER A 624 1.76 -16.22 -12.99
CA SER A 624 1.34 -16.68 -14.33
C SER A 624 -0.14 -16.44 -14.63
N HIS A 625 -0.98 -16.22 -13.61
CA HIS A 625 -2.39 -15.90 -13.80
C HIS A 625 -2.96 -15.12 -12.61
N SER A 626 -3.84 -14.16 -12.88
CA SER A 626 -4.46 -13.29 -11.86
C SER A 626 -5.22 -14.07 -10.79
N VAL A 627 -5.85 -15.19 -11.16
CA VAL A 627 -6.55 -16.11 -10.23
C VAL A 627 -5.59 -16.67 -9.17
N ASN A 628 -4.37 -17.06 -9.55
CA ASN A 628 -3.40 -17.59 -8.59
C ASN A 628 -2.93 -16.50 -7.62
N MET A 629 -2.70 -15.28 -8.10
CA MET A 629 -2.37 -14.12 -7.25
C MET A 629 -3.46 -13.83 -6.22
N MET A 630 -4.73 -13.84 -6.63
CA MET A 630 -5.86 -13.57 -5.72
C MET A 630 -6.00 -14.61 -4.61
N VAL A 631 -5.55 -15.84 -4.85
CA VAL A 631 -5.63 -16.94 -3.89
C VAL A 631 -4.40 -17.03 -2.99
N MET A 632 -3.26 -16.49 -3.44
CA MET A 632 -1.98 -16.57 -2.73
C MET A 632 -2.07 -16.03 -1.30
N THR A 633 -2.63 -14.83 -1.13
CA THR A 633 -2.70 -14.16 0.19
C THR A 633 -3.75 -14.78 1.13
N PRO A 634 -4.99 -15.05 0.71
CA PRO A 634 -6.00 -15.68 1.56
C PRO A 634 -5.64 -17.11 1.97
N GLY A 635 -4.97 -17.84 1.10
CA GLY A 635 -4.49 -19.20 1.39
C GLY A 635 -3.11 -19.24 2.03
N SER A 636 -2.46 -18.10 2.27
CA SER A 636 -1.10 -18.01 2.81
C SER A 636 -0.09 -18.89 2.06
N TYR A 637 -0.21 -18.98 0.74
CA TYR A 637 0.67 -19.80 -0.11
C TYR A 637 2.00 -19.08 -0.38
N ARG A 638 3.08 -19.85 -0.41
CA ARG A 638 4.40 -19.39 -0.89
C ARG A 638 4.57 -19.73 -2.36
N PHE A 639 5.51 -19.05 -3.01
CA PHE A 639 5.92 -19.39 -4.39
C PHE A 639 6.31 -20.87 -4.53
N SER A 640 6.98 -21.43 -3.51
CA SER A 640 7.33 -22.86 -3.48
C SER A 640 6.12 -23.79 -3.51
N ASP A 641 4.99 -23.37 -2.98
CA ASP A 641 3.78 -24.19 -2.91
C ASP A 641 3.15 -24.34 -4.31
N TYR A 642 3.20 -23.27 -5.13
CA TYR A 642 2.80 -23.32 -6.55
C TYR A 642 3.73 -24.19 -7.39
N ILE A 643 5.04 -24.16 -7.17
CA ILE A 643 5.95 -25.06 -7.90
C ILE A 643 5.63 -26.53 -7.54
N LYS A 644 5.52 -26.84 -6.25
CA LYS A 644 5.29 -28.21 -5.76
C LYS A 644 4.01 -28.82 -6.31
N GLN A 645 2.92 -28.05 -6.36
CA GLN A 645 1.65 -28.57 -6.84
C GLN A 645 1.45 -28.38 -8.35
N GLY A 646 1.90 -27.26 -8.89
CA GLY A 646 1.70 -26.89 -10.29
C GLY A 646 2.61 -27.63 -11.27
N LEU A 647 3.83 -28.01 -10.89
CA LEU A 647 4.73 -28.75 -11.78
C LEU A 647 4.18 -30.15 -12.12
N PRO A 648 3.75 -31.00 -11.16
CA PRO A 648 3.13 -32.28 -11.47
C PRO A 648 1.87 -32.15 -12.33
N ILE A 649 1.02 -31.15 -12.07
CA ILE A 649 -0.17 -30.88 -12.88
C ILE A 649 0.21 -30.51 -14.31
N SER A 650 1.22 -29.66 -14.49
CA SER A 650 1.68 -29.27 -15.82
C SER A 650 2.22 -30.47 -16.59
N ILE A 651 2.90 -31.40 -15.91
CA ILE A 651 3.33 -32.68 -16.49
C ILE A 651 2.12 -33.53 -16.89
N ILE A 652 1.08 -33.61 -16.06
CA ILE A 652 -0.17 -34.31 -16.40
C ILE A 652 -0.79 -33.71 -17.66
N VAL A 653 -0.86 -32.38 -17.77
CA VAL A 653 -1.38 -31.71 -18.97
C VAL A 653 -0.59 -32.11 -20.22
N ILE A 654 0.75 -32.11 -20.15
CA ILE A 654 1.62 -32.54 -21.26
C ILE A 654 1.37 -34.01 -21.61
N LEU A 655 1.40 -34.91 -20.63
CA LEU A 655 1.23 -36.35 -20.84
C LEU A 655 -0.15 -36.68 -21.43
N VAL A 656 -1.20 -36.14 -20.84
CA VAL A 656 -2.58 -36.33 -21.31
C VAL A 656 -2.73 -35.77 -22.72
N SER A 657 -2.19 -34.58 -22.98
CA SER A 657 -2.28 -33.97 -24.31
C SER A 657 -1.53 -34.78 -25.37
N THR A 658 -0.33 -35.27 -25.06
CA THR A 658 0.55 -35.95 -26.02
C THR A 658 0.16 -37.41 -26.27
N LEU A 659 -0.49 -38.06 -25.29
CA LEU A 659 -0.97 -39.45 -25.41
C LEU A 659 -2.41 -39.54 -25.89
N LEU A 660 -3.31 -38.69 -25.40
CA LEU A 660 -4.74 -38.82 -25.66
C LEU A 660 -5.25 -37.92 -26.80
N LEU A 661 -4.65 -36.75 -27.05
CA LEU A 661 -5.11 -35.94 -28.19
C LEU A 661 -4.90 -36.60 -29.53
N PRO A 662 -3.76 -37.27 -29.82
CA PRO A 662 -3.60 -37.99 -31.08
C PRO A 662 -4.61 -39.13 -31.30
N LEU A 663 -5.20 -39.67 -30.22
CA LEU A 663 -6.25 -40.68 -30.32
C LEU A 663 -7.61 -40.08 -30.70
N ILE A 664 -7.88 -38.84 -30.28
CA ILE A 664 -9.13 -38.13 -30.54
C ILE A 664 -9.05 -37.35 -31.86
N PHE A 665 -7.88 -36.78 -32.13
CA PHE A 665 -7.52 -35.99 -33.30
C PHE A 665 -6.25 -36.60 -33.90
N PRO A 666 -6.38 -37.62 -34.78
CA PRO A 666 -5.22 -38.28 -35.37
C PRO A 666 -4.33 -37.31 -36.13
N PHE A 667 -3.02 -37.58 -36.05
CA PHE A 667 -1.98 -36.91 -36.82
C PHE A 667 -2.21 -37.06 -38.31
#